data_AF-A0A8J3C7V5-F1
#
_entry.id   AF-A0A8J3C7V5-F1
#
_cell.length_a   1.000
_cell.length_b   1.000
_cell.length_c   1.000
_cell.angle_alpha   90.00
_cell.angle_beta   90.00
_cell.angle_gamma   90.00
#
_symmetry.space_group_name_H-M   'P 1'
#
loop_
_entity.id
_entity.type
_entity.pdbx_description
1 polymer ?
#
loop_
_entity_poly.entity_id
_entity_poly.type
_entity_poly.pdbx_seq_one_letter_code
_entity_poly.pdbx_strand_id
1 'polypeptide(L)'
;MKPLLHLPFGRRTLLAVSALLLLGAASIVPSWRGEAAAEEEVVAERSPVTVSLTYDDGTADQLAAAQIMERHGMRGTFYINSSRLGASGRLDLAEVEALQDQGHEIGGHTVTHADLPTLSPNEQARQICDDRVSLLNKGLRVTNFAYPYGDENAAVQQVVADCGYNSGRVVGGVISAGSCADCPPSEQMPPGNPYAVRTPDSVKPTTNLEDMENWVLQAEQEGGGWVVIVMHRVCDDCDPYAVTPQKLENFLTWLEPRAADGTVVRTIDQVIGGTVQPGVDGPAPASRGEMSELLRNTSMETDLNTDGVPDCWQRGGYGENTWYWTDQPEAHTGGGAMEVVVSTLGRGDRRILSPQDLGACAPRAVVGHTYDVTAWYQASGSVRMVAYYRNPNSRWVYLSQSPPLAETTEWREATWTTPAMPAGASALSVGLSLRSDGLVAGDDFSVMDSDQVDPQAALTSPVDGSRVRGTTTFTAEASDASGVGRVEFVVDGEIACTDTAAPYTCDYDSEAKPDSVIAVTARAVDTAGNIGLSEGRTFTVSNSVPLDQSAPTVALTAPVDGATVSQMVTLSAEASDNDAVSRVLFYVGDDLIGAAKSAPYTLEWDSSTLPDGAVGVQAKALDLSGNLGASTVHTVTVSNYSLDTTPPTTTATCDGQACAGGWHNRPVKIALSSADAESGVDKTVYTLDGTAPTQAHGTVYTAPFDVEGTATVTFRAWDHADNLEETHQFTQQVDLVPPTARLSEPEPEAHVTNPVYLRADVDDANGISRVYFFVDDTYLGSRTITPYRWKWDTSGFEAGSHTVRIVTEDVAGNRTSSASVPIVTG
;
A
#
# COMPACT_ATOMS: atom_id res chain seq x y z
N MET A 1 31.57 68.02 21.56
CA MET A 1 32.06 68.03 22.95
C MET A 1 31.73 66.66 23.58
N LYS A 2 32.68 66.05 24.31
CA LYS A 2 32.42 65.02 25.36
C LYS A 2 31.85 65.74 26.62
N PRO A 3 31.43 65.09 27.75
CA PRO A 3 31.83 63.77 28.33
C PRO A 3 30.63 62.95 28.95
N LEU A 4 30.71 61.82 29.68
CA LEU A 4 31.71 60.76 30.00
C LEU A 4 31.04 59.57 30.79
N LEU A 5 31.85 58.53 31.11
CA LEU A 5 31.75 57.58 32.26
C LEU A 5 30.64 56.47 32.17
N HIS A 6 30.88 55.19 32.53
CA HIS A 6 32.11 54.53 33.00
C HIS A 6 32.14 52.99 32.77
N LEU A 7 33.35 52.43 32.68
CA LEU A 7 33.72 51.00 32.82
C LEU A 7 34.95 50.95 33.76
N PRO A 8 35.21 49.82 34.44
CA PRO A 8 36.59 49.36 34.66
C PRO A 8 36.83 47.93 34.11
N PHE A 9 37.83 47.67 33.25
CA PHE A 9 39.27 47.46 33.55
C PHE A 9 39.57 46.08 34.23
N GLY A 10 40.50 45.24 33.74
CA GLY A 10 41.28 45.29 32.49
C GLY A 10 42.35 44.18 32.35
N ARG A 11 42.84 43.98 31.11
CA ARG A 11 44.19 43.52 30.62
C ARG A 11 45.26 43.16 31.70
N ARG A 12 46.17 42.18 31.56
CA ARG A 12 47.07 41.87 30.40
C ARG A 12 48.07 40.69 30.68
N THR A 13 48.36 39.88 29.66
CA THR A 13 49.67 39.25 29.25
C THR A 13 50.71 38.66 30.23
N LEU A 14 51.03 37.38 29.97
CA LEU A 14 52.36 36.75 29.73
C LEU A 14 53.42 36.48 30.84
N LEU A 15 54.09 35.34 30.59
CA LEU A 15 55.46 34.90 30.94
C LEU A 15 55.71 33.99 32.18
N ALA A 16 56.46 32.93 31.87
CA ALA A 16 56.84 31.76 32.66
C ALA A 16 57.83 32.01 33.81
N VAL A 17 57.85 31.10 34.80
CA VAL A 17 59.04 30.67 35.55
C VAL A 17 58.92 29.17 35.89
N SER A 18 60.05 28.47 35.91
CA SER A 18 60.16 27.01 36.13
C SER A 18 60.51 26.61 37.57
N ALA A 19 60.01 25.44 37.99
CA ALA A 19 60.72 24.37 38.72
C ALA A 19 61.11 24.45 40.23
N LEU A 20 61.22 23.23 40.79
CA LEU A 20 62.02 22.73 41.94
C LEU A 20 61.47 22.71 43.41
N LEU A 21 61.07 21.48 43.80
CA LEU A 21 61.57 20.64 44.93
C LEU A 21 61.29 20.90 46.44
N LEU A 22 60.91 19.78 47.10
CA LEU A 22 61.23 19.32 48.48
C LEU A 22 60.58 20.08 49.67
N LEU A 23 60.32 19.49 50.85
CA LEU A 23 60.84 18.28 51.54
C LEU A 23 59.80 17.80 52.62
N GLY A 24 59.81 16.53 53.03
CA GLY A 24 59.06 16.06 54.22
C GLY A 24 58.96 14.52 54.31
N ALA A 25 59.33 13.91 55.45
CA ALA A 25 59.70 12.48 55.51
C ALA A 25 58.98 11.63 56.60
N ALA A 26 59.16 10.30 56.46
CA ALA A 26 58.95 9.21 57.45
C ALA A 26 57.48 8.81 57.78
N SER A 27 57.09 7.53 57.71
CA SER A 27 57.64 6.44 58.55
C SER A 27 57.52 5.01 57.95
N ILE A 28 58.24 4.06 58.57
CA ILE A 28 58.43 2.61 58.25
C ILE A 28 57.86 1.77 59.43
N VAL A 29 57.60 0.44 59.44
CA VAL A 29 57.97 -0.80 58.69
C VAL A 29 56.74 -1.78 58.78
N PRO A 30 56.73 -3.13 58.53
CA PRO A 30 57.74 -4.12 58.02
C PRO A 30 57.26 -4.99 56.83
N SER A 31 58.03 -5.18 55.75
CA SER A 31 59.16 -6.12 55.57
C SER A 31 58.82 -7.62 55.38
N TRP A 32 58.78 -8.08 54.12
CA TRP A 32 59.13 -9.46 53.71
C TRP A 32 60.07 -9.38 52.49
N ARG A 33 60.93 -10.38 52.30
CA ARG A 33 61.96 -10.43 51.24
C ARG A 33 61.43 -11.10 49.98
N GLY A 34 61.95 -10.72 48.80
CA GLY A 34 61.88 -11.53 47.59
C GLY A 34 62.14 -10.72 46.31
N GLU A 35 63.23 -11.09 45.63
CA GLU A 35 63.56 -11.01 44.20
C GLU A 35 63.19 -9.78 43.33
N ALA A 36 64.10 -9.47 42.40
CA ALA A 36 63.90 -8.39 41.42
C ALA A 36 62.86 -8.79 40.35
N ALA A 37 61.88 -7.91 40.13
CA ALA A 37 61.03 -7.98 38.93
C ALA A 37 61.76 -7.36 37.74
N ALA A 38 61.74 -8.05 36.60
CA ALA A 38 62.11 -7.45 35.32
C ALA A 38 61.00 -6.48 34.88
N GLU A 39 61.37 -5.43 34.15
CA GLU A 39 60.41 -4.53 33.51
C GLU A 39 59.74 -5.28 32.34
N GLU A 40 58.41 -5.38 32.33
CA GLU A 40 57.66 -5.82 31.16
C GLU A 40 57.61 -4.69 30.13
N GLU A 41 58.04 -4.99 28.90
CA GLU A 41 57.90 -4.10 27.76
C GLU A 41 56.42 -3.96 27.40
N VAL A 42 55.89 -2.75 27.47
CA VAL A 42 54.53 -2.45 26.97
C VAL A 42 54.57 -2.45 25.45
N VAL A 43 54.26 -3.59 24.83
CA VAL A 43 54.06 -3.69 23.40
C VAL A 43 52.84 -2.85 23.03
N ALA A 44 53.04 -1.79 22.24
CA ALA A 44 51.93 -1.00 21.71
C ALA A 44 51.10 -1.87 20.75
N GLU A 45 49.78 -1.92 20.94
CA GLU A 45 48.87 -2.56 19.99
C GLU A 45 49.03 -1.90 18.61
N ARG A 46 49.31 -2.71 17.58
CA ARG A 46 49.32 -2.23 16.21
C ARG A 46 47.90 -1.84 15.81
N SER A 47 47.75 -0.68 15.15
CA SER A 47 46.48 -0.31 14.53
C SER A 47 46.15 -1.30 13.41
N PRO A 48 44.92 -1.83 13.35
CA PRO A 48 44.57 -2.86 12.39
C PRO A 48 44.60 -2.33 10.95
N VAL A 49 44.97 -3.20 10.01
CA VAL A 49 44.82 -2.94 8.57
C VAL A 49 43.61 -3.70 8.05
N THR A 50 42.79 -3.04 7.24
CA THR A 50 41.76 -3.72 6.45
C THR A 50 42.16 -3.71 4.99
N VAL A 51 42.02 -4.83 4.30
CA VAL A 51 42.24 -4.96 2.86
C VAL A 51 40.89 -5.22 2.18
N SER A 52 40.58 -4.51 1.11
CA SER A 52 39.40 -4.79 0.29
C SER A 52 39.81 -5.13 -1.14
N LEU A 53 39.41 -6.31 -1.58
CA LEU A 53 39.67 -6.82 -2.93
C LEU A 53 38.47 -6.47 -3.81
N THR A 54 38.70 -5.73 -4.89
CA THR A 54 37.61 -5.18 -5.70
C THR A 54 37.82 -5.41 -7.19
N TYR A 55 36.73 -5.64 -7.90
CA TYR A 55 36.72 -6.05 -9.31
C TYR A 55 35.72 -5.20 -10.08
N ASP A 56 36.19 -4.45 -11.08
CA ASP A 56 35.38 -3.50 -11.84
C ASP A 56 34.86 -4.12 -13.17
N ASP A 57 33.89 -3.45 -13.81
CA ASP A 57 33.22 -3.86 -15.05
C ASP A 57 32.40 -5.18 -15.10
N GLY A 58 32.39 -6.05 -14.07
CA GLY A 58 31.65 -7.31 -14.08
C GLY A 58 31.99 -8.27 -15.24
N THR A 59 33.28 -8.54 -15.48
CA THR A 59 33.72 -9.48 -16.54
C THR A 59 33.58 -10.94 -16.12
N ALA A 60 33.28 -11.82 -17.08
CA ALA A 60 33.04 -13.23 -16.78
C ALA A 60 34.25 -13.96 -16.16
N ASP A 61 35.47 -13.50 -16.46
CA ASP A 61 36.70 -14.05 -15.87
C ASP A 61 36.83 -13.80 -14.34
N GLN A 62 36.04 -12.89 -13.77
CA GLN A 62 36.03 -12.59 -12.33
C GLN A 62 35.47 -13.72 -11.45
N LEU A 63 34.72 -14.68 -12.01
CA LEU A 63 34.32 -15.89 -11.28
C LEU A 63 35.52 -16.71 -10.79
N ALA A 64 36.64 -16.71 -11.54
CA ALA A 64 37.87 -17.35 -11.08
C ALA A 64 38.44 -16.65 -9.84
N ALA A 65 38.34 -15.32 -9.76
CA ALA A 65 38.75 -14.55 -8.59
C ALA A 65 37.89 -14.81 -7.35
N ALA A 66 36.56 -14.93 -7.52
CA ALA A 66 35.67 -15.35 -6.44
C ALA A 66 36.09 -16.70 -5.85
N GLN A 67 36.23 -17.71 -6.72
CA GLN A 67 36.65 -19.06 -6.33
C GLN A 67 38.04 -19.09 -5.67
N ILE A 68 38.97 -18.21 -6.06
CA ILE A 68 40.27 -18.03 -5.40
C ILE A 68 40.08 -17.44 -4.00
N MET A 69 39.35 -16.33 -3.85
CA MET A 69 39.08 -15.71 -2.55
C MET A 69 38.35 -16.66 -1.59
N GLU A 70 37.37 -17.42 -2.08
CA GLU A 70 36.60 -18.38 -1.29
C GLU A 70 37.48 -19.46 -0.64
N ARG A 71 38.52 -19.95 -1.34
CA ARG A 71 39.46 -20.95 -0.79
C ARG A 71 40.24 -20.44 0.40
N HIS A 72 40.55 -19.14 0.42
CA HIS A 72 41.21 -18.45 1.53
C HIS A 72 40.22 -17.90 2.58
N GLY A 73 38.93 -18.23 2.49
CA GLY A 73 37.90 -17.70 3.39
C GLY A 73 37.63 -16.20 3.22
N MET A 74 38.14 -15.58 2.15
CA MET A 74 38.07 -14.15 1.87
C MET A 74 36.85 -13.80 1.02
N ARG A 75 36.46 -12.53 1.01
CA ARG A 75 35.40 -11.96 0.15
C ARG A 75 35.87 -10.66 -0.47
N GLY A 76 35.18 -10.24 -1.53
CA GLY A 76 35.50 -9.06 -2.32
C GLY A 76 34.26 -8.37 -2.85
N THR A 77 34.45 -7.24 -3.51
CA THR A 77 33.39 -6.38 -4.04
C THR A 77 33.45 -6.35 -5.57
N PHE A 78 32.35 -6.67 -6.23
CA PHE A 78 32.23 -6.67 -7.70
C PHE A 78 31.35 -5.52 -8.13
N TYR A 79 31.92 -4.58 -8.89
CA TYR A 79 31.23 -3.40 -9.40
C TYR A 79 30.70 -3.68 -10.80
N ILE A 80 29.37 -3.67 -10.94
CA ILE A 80 28.65 -4.16 -12.12
C ILE A 80 28.04 -3.00 -12.90
N ASN A 81 28.26 -2.97 -14.22
CA ASN A 81 27.50 -2.11 -15.14
C ASN A 81 26.19 -2.80 -15.52
N SER A 82 25.04 -2.26 -15.13
CA SER A 82 23.73 -2.90 -15.32
C SER A 82 23.37 -3.23 -16.78
N SER A 83 23.78 -2.42 -17.77
CA SER A 83 23.50 -2.74 -19.19
C SER A 83 24.44 -3.76 -19.81
N ARG A 84 25.57 -4.05 -19.14
CA ARG A 84 26.56 -5.04 -19.60
C ARG A 84 26.27 -6.44 -19.04
N LEU A 85 25.45 -6.57 -18.00
CA LEU A 85 25.03 -7.85 -17.42
C LEU A 85 24.43 -8.77 -18.50
N GLY A 86 24.92 -10.01 -18.58
CA GLY A 86 24.54 -11.01 -19.59
C GLY A 86 25.01 -10.68 -21.02
N ALA A 87 25.90 -9.71 -21.22
CA ALA A 87 26.57 -9.51 -22.51
C ALA A 87 27.74 -10.51 -22.69
N SER A 88 28.16 -10.74 -23.93
CA SER A 88 29.28 -11.63 -24.23
C SER A 88 30.55 -11.21 -23.49
N GLY A 89 31.13 -12.10 -22.67
CA GLY A 89 32.31 -11.82 -21.85
C GLY A 89 32.03 -11.08 -20.52
N ARG A 90 30.75 -10.90 -20.16
CA ARG A 90 30.31 -10.32 -18.90
C ARG A 90 29.58 -11.38 -18.08
N LEU A 91 29.54 -11.18 -16.76
CA LEU A 91 28.74 -12.01 -15.87
C LEU A 91 27.26 -11.93 -16.25
N ASP A 92 26.52 -13.03 -16.14
CA ASP A 92 25.06 -13.02 -16.18
C ASP A 92 24.44 -12.78 -14.79
N LEU A 93 23.11 -12.66 -14.72
CA LEU A 93 22.43 -12.37 -13.46
C LEU A 93 22.59 -13.52 -12.44
N ALA A 94 22.50 -14.78 -12.86
CA ALA A 94 22.61 -15.92 -11.96
C ALA A 94 24.05 -16.05 -11.40
N GLU A 95 25.05 -15.69 -12.20
CA GLU A 95 26.44 -15.60 -11.75
C GLU A 95 26.63 -14.49 -10.70
N VAL A 96 26.01 -13.32 -10.88
CA VAL A 96 26.08 -12.20 -9.91
C VAL A 96 25.26 -12.48 -8.63
N GLU A 97 24.09 -13.13 -8.74
CA GLU A 97 23.32 -13.63 -7.60
C GLU A 97 24.13 -14.66 -6.80
N ALA A 98 24.83 -15.58 -7.47
CA ALA A 98 25.68 -16.57 -6.81
C ALA A 98 26.85 -15.93 -6.04
N LEU A 99 27.49 -14.90 -6.60
CA LEU A 99 28.52 -14.12 -5.89
C LEU A 99 27.97 -13.50 -4.60
N GLN A 100 26.78 -12.89 -4.68
CA GLN A 100 26.09 -12.30 -3.53
C GLN A 100 25.76 -13.35 -2.46
N ASP A 101 25.16 -14.48 -2.85
CA ASP A 101 24.77 -15.56 -1.94
C ASP A 101 25.97 -16.23 -1.25
N GLN A 102 27.12 -16.25 -1.93
CA GLN A 102 28.39 -16.71 -1.36
C GLN A 102 28.99 -15.70 -0.35
N GLY A 103 28.48 -14.47 -0.28
CA GLY A 103 28.89 -13.41 0.64
C GLY A 103 29.86 -12.38 0.06
N HIS A 104 29.98 -12.31 -1.28
CA HIS A 104 30.64 -11.18 -1.93
C HIS A 104 29.68 -9.99 -2.03
N GLU A 105 30.23 -8.79 -2.15
CA GLU A 105 29.43 -7.56 -2.30
C GLU A 105 29.23 -7.23 -3.78
N ILE A 106 28.04 -6.75 -4.13
CA ILE A 106 27.74 -6.19 -5.45
C ILE A 106 27.62 -4.67 -5.34
N GLY A 107 28.45 -3.95 -6.10
CA GLY A 107 28.43 -2.50 -6.24
C GLY A 107 27.93 -2.05 -7.62
N GLY A 108 27.56 -0.78 -7.74
CA GLY A 108 27.19 -0.16 -9.01
C GLY A 108 28.38 0.51 -9.70
N HIS A 109 28.34 0.61 -11.03
CA HIS A 109 29.47 1.10 -11.84
C HIS A 109 29.06 1.97 -13.03
N THR A 110 27.85 2.52 -13.00
CA THR A 110 27.11 3.15 -14.10
C THR A 110 26.55 2.19 -15.13
N VAL A 111 25.43 2.60 -15.74
CA VAL A 111 24.71 1.79 -16.72
C VAL A 111 25.62 1.33 -17.85
N THR A 112 26.42 2.23 -18.43
CA THR A 112 27.19 1.98 -19.66
C THR A 112 28.73 1.95 -19.48
N HIS A 113 29.24 2.26 -18.28
CA HIS A 113 30.63 2.68 -17.99
C HIS A 113 30.95 4.02 -18.67
N ALA A 114 30.16 5.03 -18.36
CA ALA A 114 30.32 6.37 -18.92
C ALA A 114 31.28 7.22 -18.09
N ASP A 115 32.04 8.10 -18.75
CA ASP A 115 33.00 9.01 -18.12
C ASP A 115 32.27 10.23 -17.51
N LEU A 116 31.89 10.13 -16.24
CA LEU A 116 30.86 10.97 -15.62
C LEU A 116 31.18 12.48 -15.65
N PRO A 117 32.40 12.97 -15.35
CA PRO A 117 32.72 14.41 -15.41
C PRO A 117 32.50 15.05 -16.79
N THR A 118 32.54 14.28 -17.87
CA THR A 118 32.33 14.78 -19.25
C THR A 118 30.85 14.99 -19.61
N LEU A 119 29.92 14.40 -18.84
CA LEU A 119 28.51 14.35 -19.16
C LEU A 119 27.73 15.54 -18.59
N SER A 120 26.57 15.84 -19.19
CA SER A 120 25.60 16.77 -18.58
C SER A 120 25.08 16.25 -17.22
N PRO A 121 24.72 17.11 -16.24
CA PRO A 121 24.28 16.67 -14.92
C PRO A 121 23.09 15.69 -14.92
N ASN A 122 22.14 15.86 -15.84
CA ASN A 122 21.01 14.93 -15.98
C ASN A 122 21.45 13.55 -16.49
N GLU A 123 22.48 13.49 -17.33
CA GLU A 123 23.01 12.23 -17.83
C GLU A 123 23.92 11.54 -16.81
N GLN A 124 24.69 12.31 -16.01
CA GLN A 124 25.37 11.79 -14.81
C GLN A 124 24.35 11.10 -13.89
N ALA A 125 23.24 11.78 -13.58
CA ALA A 125 22.18 11.24 -12.74
C ALA A 125 21.57 9.96 -13.31
N ARG A 126 21.19 9.91 -14.59
CA ARG A 126 20.71 8.66 -15.22
C ARG A 126 21.73 7.54 -15.14
N GLN A 127 22.99 7.82 -15.50
CA GLN A 127 24.05 6.81 -15.50
C GLN A 127 24.28 6.21 -14.11
N ILE A 128 24.08 6.95 -13.03
CA ILE A 128 24.31 6.50 -11.64
C ILE A 128 23.04 5.90 -11.00
N CYS A 129 21.91 6.62 -11.09
CA CYS A 129 20.63 6.25 -10.48
C CYS A 129 19.99 5.04 -11.20
N ASP A 130 19.86 5.09 -12.52
CA ASP A 130 19.21 4.01 -13.29
C ASP A 130 20.03 2.71 -13.22
N ASP A 131 21.35 2.81 -13.04
CA ASP A 131 22.23 1.67 -12.78
C ASP A 131 21.86 0.97 -11.48
N ARG A 132 21.77 1.77 -10.40
CA ARG A 132 21.40 1.27 -9.08
C ARG A 132 20.01 0.67 -9.09
N VAL A 133 19.02 1.37 -9.65
CA VAL A 133 17.63 0.90 -9.78
C VAL A 133 17.57 -0.39 -10.61
N SER A 134 18.29 -0.47 -11.72
CA SER A 134 18.33 -1.66 -12.58
C SER A 134 18.92 -2.89 -11.86
N LEU A 135 19.92 -2.71 -10.98
CA LEU A 135 20.49 -3.79 -10.17
C LEU A 135 19.59 -4.15 -8.97
N LEU A 136 19.05 -3.17 -8.26
CA LEU A 136 18.10 -3.39 -7.14
C LEU A 136 16.84 -4.15 -7.61
N ASN A 137 16.30 -3.79 -8.77
CA ASN A 137 15.15 -4.46 -9.38
C ASN A 137 15.44 -5.92 -9.82
N LYS A 138 16.70 -6.34 -9.79
CA LYS A 138 17.14 -7.74 -10.00
C LYS A 138 17.44 -8.47 -8.68
N GLY A 139 17.04 -7.91 -7.53
CA GLY A 139 17.27 -8.52 -6.21
C GLY A 139 18.69 -8.34 -5.66
N LEU A 140 19.54 -7.56 -6.32
CA LEU A 140 20.93 -7.34 -5.91
C LEU A 140 21.03 -6.24 -4.83
N ARG A 141 21.86 -6.48 -3.82
CA ARG A 141 21.98 -5.68 -2.61
C ARG A 141 23.03 -4.56 -2.78
N VAL A 142 22.73 -3.61 -3.66
CA VAL A 142 23.69 -2.57 -4.08
C VAL A 142 23.75 -1.39 -3.10
N THR A 143 24.87 -1.30 -2.38
CA THR A 143 25.17 -0.24 -1.39
C THR A 143 26.27 0.73 -1.82
N ASN A 144 27.30 0.30 -2.56
CA ASN A 144 28.47 1.14 -2.86
C ASN A 144 28.73 1.29 -4.37
N PHE A 145 29.47 2.34 -4.73
CA PHE A 145 29.73 2.73 -6.12
C PHE A 145 31.24 2.81 -6.42
N ALA A 146 31.63 2.55 -7.67
CA ALA A 146 32.96 2.85 -8.20
C ALA A 146 32.82 3.73 -9.44
N TYR A 147 33.58 4.83 -9.52
CA TYR A 147 33.57 5.70 -10.69
C TYR A 147 34.28 5.01 -11.87
N PRO A 148 33.66 4.90 -13.05
CA PRO A 148 34.36 4.55 -14.28
C PRO A 148 35.62 5.39 -14.47
N TYR A 149 36.71 4.77 -14.93
CA TYR A 149 38.04 5.39 -15.06
C TYR A 149 38.66 5.93 -13.75
N GLY A 150 37.96 5.82 -12.63
CA GLY A 150 38.31 6.47 -11.37
C GLY A 150 38.06 7.98 -11.33
N ASP A 151 37.46 8.57 -12.39
CA ASP A 151 37.32 10.01 -12.53
C ASP A 151 36.03 10.55 -11.89
N GLU A 152 36.16 11.65 -11.15
CA GLU A 152 35.08 12.25 -10.39
C GLU A 152 35.28 13.75 -10.20
N ASN A 153 34.18 14.43 -9.86
CA ASN A 153 34.26 15.73 -9.22
C ASN A 153 33.14 15.86 -8.17
N ALA A 154 33.21 16.91 -7.35
CA ALA A 154 32.25 17.14 -6.27
C ALA A 154 30.76 17.14 -6.69
N ALA A 155 30.43 17.47 -7.95
CA ALA A 155 29.05 17.35 -8.43
C ALA A 155 28.67 15.88 -8.69
N VAL A 156 29.56 15.09 -9.31
CA VAL A 156 29.37 13.65 -9.52
C VAL A 156 29.28 12.91 -8.17
N GLN A 157 30.12 13.26 -7.19
CA GLN A 157 30.04 12.71 -5.82
C GLN A 157 28.67 12.96 -5.18
N GLN A 158 28.13 14.18 -5.33
CA GLN A 158 26.80 14.52 -4.82
C GLN A 158 25.71 13.69 -5.50
N VAL A 159 25.80 13.47 -6.82
CA VAL A 159 24.85 12.60 -7.54
C VAL A 159 24.93 11.15 -7.05
N VAL A 160 26.12 10.61 -6.73
CA VAL A 160 26.25 9.26 -6.13
C VAL A 160 25.55 9.18 -4.77
N ALA A 161 25.68 10.22 -3.93
CA ALA A 161 24.97 10.31 -2.66
C ALA A 161 23.44 10.42 -2.86
N ASP A 162 22.99 11.28 -3.78
CA ASP A 162 21.57 11.53 -4.07
C ASP A 162 20.87 10.30 -4.68
N CYS A 163 21.58 9.48 -5.45
CA CYS A 163 21.10 8.18 -5.96
C CYS A 163 21.07 7.07 -4.86
N GLY A 164 21.49 7.38 -3.63
CA GLY A 164 21.36 6.49 -2.47
C GLY A 164 22.45 5.42 -2.33
N TYR A 165 23.64 5.63 -2.90
CA TYR A 165 24.83 4.85 -2.54
C TYR A 165 25.40 5.34 -1.20
N ASN A 166 26.04 4.46 -0.43
CA ASN A 166 26.67 4.77 0.86
C ASN A 166 28.14 5.24 0.70
N SER A 167 28.78 4.92 -0.42
CA SER A 167 30.14 5.37 -0.77
C SER A 167 30.39 5.40 -2.28
N GLY A 168 31.42 6.12 -2.69
CA GLY A 168 31.97 6.18 -4.04
C GLY A 168 33.48 6.01 -4.00
N ARG A 169 34.02 5.08 -4.79
CA ARG A 169 35.45 4.73 -4.86
C ARG A 169 36.12 5.28 -6.11
N VAL A 170 37.29 5.89 -5.95
CA VAL A 170 38.16 6.41 -7.03
C VAL A 170 39.34 5.48 -7.34
N VAL A 171 40.11 5.78 -8.39
CA VAL A 171 41.42 5.14 -8.64
C VAL A 171 42.54 6.12 -8.25
N GLY A 172 43.42 5.72 -7.33
CA GLY A 172 44.51 6.56 -6.81
C GLY A 172 44.20 7.26 -5.49
N GLY A 173 45.19 8.00 -4.97
CA GLY A 173 45.10 8.80 -3.74
C GLY A 173 45.71 8.18 -2.47
N VAL A 174 46.19 6.93 -2.54
CA VAL A 174 47.17 6.35 -1.59
C VAL A 174 48.44 5.89 -2.35
N ILE A 175 49.51 5.51 -1.64
CA ILE A 175 50.82 5.24 -2.26
C ILE A 175 50.74 4.23 -3.40
N SER A 176 51.26 4.63 -4.55
CA SER A 176 51.38 3.80 -5.74
C SER A 176 52.71 4.08 -6.46
N ALA A 177 53.25 3.06 -7.13
CA ALA A 177 54.49 3.21 -7.89
C ALA A 177 54.32 4.02 -9.19
N GLY A 178 53.07 4.22 -9.66
CA GLY A 178 52.75 4.86 -10.94
C GLY A 178 52.24 6.29 -10.83
N SER A 179 51.32 6.58 -9.90
CA SER A 179 50.62 7.88 -9.83
C SER A 179 50.95 8.76 -8.62
N CYS A 180 51.25 8.21 -7.44
CA CYS A 180 51.48 9.02 -6.25
C CYS A 180 52.45 8.38 -5.24
N ALA A 181 53.72 8.79 -5.28
CA ALA A 181 54.75 8.33 -4.34
C ALA A 181 54.68 9.03 -2.96
N ASP A 182 54.14 10.26 -2.90
CA ASP A 182 54.04 11.08 -1.68
C ASP A 182 52.64 11.06 -1.03
N CYS A 183 51.75 10.16 -1.47
CA CYS A 183 50.42 10.00 -0.88
C CYS A 183 50.49 9.29 0.49
N PRO A 184 49.41 9.27 1.29
CA PRO A 184 49.32 8.41 2.46
C PRO A 184 49.40 6.92 2.08
N PRO A 185 49.97 6.05 2.94
CA PRO A 185 50.11 4.61 2.67
C PRO A 185 48.77 3.85 2.65
N SER A 186 47.72 4.43 3.24
CA SER A 186 46.39 3.83 3.39
C SER A 186 45.30 4.89 3.42
N GLU A 187 44.06 4.48 3.13
CA GLU A 187 42.87 5.28 3.36
C GLU A 187 42.48 5.20 4.85
N GLN A 188 41.86 6.26 5.36
CA GLN A 188 41.41 6.36 6.74
C GLN A 188 40.21 5.45 6.99
N MET A 189 40.03 5.03 8.24
CA MET A 189 38.86 4.27 8.70
C MET A 189 38.20 5.01 9.87
N PRO A 190 37.01 5.63 9.69
CA PRO A 190 36.28 5.80 8.43
C PRO A 190 37.03 6.71 7.42
N PRO A 191 36.70 6.64 6.12
CA PRO A 191 37.32 7.50 5.11
C PRO A 191 36.96 8.98 5.33
N GLY A 192 37.90 9.88 5.05
CA GLY A 192 37.68 11.33 5.21
C GLY A 192 36.60 11.89 4.30
N ASN A 193 36.37 11.26 3.15
CA ASN A 193 35.21 11.45 2.28
C ASN A 193 34.71 10.06 1.81
N PRO A 194 33.53 9.60 2.24
CA PRO A 194 33.00 8.31 1.78
C PRO A 194 32.66 8.29 0.29
N TYR A 195 32.48 9.45 -0.37
CA TYR A 195 32.23 9.52 -1.82
C TYR A 195 33.50 9.69 -2.67
N ALA A 196 34.68 9.65 -2.05
CA ALA A 196 35.97 9.60 -2.73
C ALA A 196 36.95 8.69 -1.97
N VAL A 197 36.58 7.41 -1.78
CA VAL A 197 37.44 6.39 -1.16
C VAL A 197 38.66 6.15 -2.02
N ARG A 198 39.85 6.45 -1.49
CA ARG A 198 41.12 6.40 -2.21
C ARG A 198 41.69 4.99 -2.29
N THR A 199 42.48 4.73 -3.32
CA THR A 199 43.03 3.41 -3.68
C THR A 199 44.46 3.54 -4.22
N PRO A 200 45.26 2.47 -4.29
CA PRO A 200 46.45 2.46 -5.13
C PRO A 200 46.06 2.47 -6.62
N ASP A 201 47.05 2.52 -7.51
CA ASP A 201 46.79 2.31 -8.94
C ASP A 201 46.16 0.93 -9.18
N SER A 202 45.26 0.83 -10.16
CA SER A 202 44.70 -0.45 -10.61
C SER A 202 45.81 -1.43 -10.98
N VAL A 203 45.62 -2.70 -10.60
CA VAL A 203 46.55 -3.79 -10.91
C VAL A 203 46.65 -3.98 -12.44
N LYS A 204 47.89 -4.06 -12.93
CA LYS A 204 48.23 -4.26 -14.34
C LYS A 204 49.14 -5.49 -14.48
N PRO A 205 49.38 -6.01 -15.70
CA PRO A 205 50.37 -7.06 -15.92
C PRO A 205 51.76 -6.71 -15.35
N THR A 206 52.13 -5.42 -15.39
CA THR A 206 53.37 -4.86 -14.84
C THR A 206 53.42 -4.71 -13.31
N THR A 207 52.28 -4.80 -12.61
CA THR A 207 52.23 -4.80 -11.14
C THR A 207 52.71 -6.16 -10.65
N ASN A 208 53.84 -6.22 -9.96
CA ASN A 208 54.39 -7.46 -9.43
C ASN A 208 53.72 -7.86 -8.11
N LEU A 209 53.92 -9.11 -7.70
CA LEU A 209 53.41 -9.60 -6.42
C LEU A 209 53.94 -8.74 -5.25
N GLU A 210 55.24 -8.44 -5.26
CA GLU A 210 55.91 -7.57 -4.28
C GLU A 210 55.29 -6.17 -4.17
N ASP A 211 54.77 -5.60 -5.27
CA ASP A 211 54.09 -4.30 -5.23
C ASP A 211 52.77 -4.37 -4.44
N MET A 212 52.01 -5.45 -4.64
CA MET A 212 50.75 -5.71 -3.93
C MET A 212 50.99 -6.00 -2.44
N GLU A 213 52.03 -6.77 -2.13
CA GLU A 213 52.48 -7.03 -0.75
C GLU A 213 52.93 -5.73 -0.06
N ASN A 214 53.64 -4.86 -0.77
CA ASN A 214 54.16 -3.61 -0.23
C ASN A 214 53.06 -2.61 0.16
N TRP A 215 51.94 -2.53 -0.57
CA TRP A 215 50.80 -1.68 -0.16
C TRP A 215 50.25 -2.06 1.22
N VAL A 216 50.13 -3.36 1.51
CA VAL A 216 49.68 -3.86 2.81
C VAL A 216 50.78 -3.66 3.87
N LEU A 217 52.04 -3.98 3.55
CA LEU A 217 53.17 -3.82 4.47
C LEU A 217 53.40 -2.37 4.88
N GLN A 218 53.20 -1.39 4.00
CA GLN A 218 53.32 0.04 4.31
C GLN A 218 52.22 0.47 5.29
N ALA A 219 50.96 0.12 5.02
CA ALA A 219 49.86 0.39 5.94
C ALA A 219 50.09 -0.20 7.34
N GLU A 220 50.60 -1.42 7.45
CA GLU A 220 50.93 -2.05 8.74
C GLU A 220 52.08 -1.35 9.49
N GLN A 221 53.04 -0.78 8.77
CA GLN A 221 54.19 -0.07 9.35
C GLN A 221 53.86 1.37 9.75
N GLU A 222 52.94 2.01 9.05
CA GLU A 222 52.65 3.45 9.15
C GLU A 222 51.34 3.78 9.89
N GLY A 223 50.84 2.85 10.72
CA GLY A 223 49.76 3.12 11.66
C GLY A 223 48.38 2.61 11.26
N GLY A 224 48.29 1.61 10.39
CA GLY A 224 47.07 0.89 10.04
C GLY A 224 46.29 1.53 8.90
N GLY A 225 44.97 1.29 8.85
CA GLY A 225 44.05 1.87 7.89
C GLY A 225 43.59 0.91 6.80
N TRP A 226 43.15 1.44 5.66
CA TRP A 226 42.43 0.69 4.63
C TRP A 226 43.20 0.67 3.31
N VAL A 227 43.41 -0.54 2.76
CA VAL A 227 44.06 -0.76 1.46
C VAL A 227 43.04 -1.39 0.52
N VAL A 228 42.51 -0.59 -0.41
CA VAL A 228 41.49 -1.02 -1.37
C VAL A 228 42.14 -1.30 -2.72
N ILE A 229 42.27 -2.57 -3.09
CA ILE A 229 42.97 -3.02 -4.29
C ILE A 229 41.99 -3.14 -5.46
N VAL A 230 42.27 -2.41 -6.55
CA VAL A 230 41.43 -2.34 -7.76
C VAL A 230 41.96 -3.29 -8.83
N MET A 231 41.13 -4.25 -9.26
CA MET A 231 41.41 -5.21 -10.33
C MET A 231 40.30 -5.12 -11.39
N HIS A 232 40.60 -5.44 -12.65
CA HIS A 232 39.58 -5.47 -13.71
C HIS A 232 39.45 -6.89 -14.28
N ARG A 233 40.56 -7.49 -14.72
CA ARG A 233 40.57 -8.80 -15.39
C ARG A 233 41.40 -9.83 -14.65
N VAL A 234 40.98 -11.09 -14.68
CA VAL A 234 41.60 -12.20 -13.94
C VAL A 234 41.97 -13.30 -14.95
N CYS A 235 43.08 -13.07 -15.65
CA CYS A 235 43.49 -13.83 -16.83
C CYS A 235 44.99 -13.72 -17.08
N ASP A 236 45.53 -14.61 -17.93
CA ASP A 236 46.90 -14.52 -18.42
C ASP A 236 46.96 -13.61 -19.66
N ASP A 237 47.66 -12.48 -19.55
CA ASP A 237 47.98 -11.50 -20.61
C ASP A 237 46.81 -11.09 -21.54
N CYS A 238 45.56 -11.13 -21.06
CA CYS A 238 44.39 -10.86 -21.89
C CYS A 238 43.96 -9.38 -21.95
N ASP A 239 44.56 -8.51 -21.12
CA ASP A 239 44.11 -7.13 -20.93
C ASP A 239 45.20 -6.24 -20.29
N PRO A 240 45.28 -4.93 -20.62
CA PRO A 240 46.16 -3.97 -19.93
C PRO A 240 45.96 -3.85 -18.41
N TYR A 241 44.82 -4.27 -17.87
CA TYR A 241 44.47 -4.25 -16.44
C TYR A 241 44.22 -5.65 -15.86
N ALA A 242 44.96 -6.65 -16.37
CA ALA A 242 44.89 -8.03 -15.91
C ALA A 242 45.81 -8.36 -14.71
N VAL A 243 45.27 -9.15 -13.78
CA VAL A 243 46.02 -9.95 -12.81
C VAL A 243 45.93 -11.44 -13.22
N THR A 244 47.03 -12.19 -13.17
CA THR A 244 46.97 -13.63 -13.47
C THR A 244 46.35 -14.39 -12.28
N PRO A 245 45.57 -15.47 -12.52
CA PRO A 245 44.99 -16.28 -11.44
C PRO A 245 46.05 -16.75 -10.43
N GLN A 246 47.25 -17.11 -10.90
CA GLN A 246 48.36 -17.53 -10.04
C GLN A 246 48.95 -16.37 -9.22
N LYS A 247 49.03 -15.15 -9.76
CA LYS A 247 49.50 -13.97 -9.01
C LYS A 247 48.52 -13.64 -7.89
N LEU A 248 47.21 -13.75 -8.16
CA LEU A 248 46.15 -13.57 -7.16
C LEU A 248 46.21 -14.66 -6.07
N GLU A 249 46.28 -15.95 -6.42
CA GLU A 249 46.43 -17.06 -5.45
C GLU A 249 47.65 -16.86 -4.54
N ASN A 250 48.80 -16.48 -5.11
CA ASN A 250 50.02 -16.24 -4.34
C ASN A 250 49.85 -15.07 -3.35
N PHE A 251 49.21 -13.97 -3.78
CA PHE A 251 48.94 -12.81 -2.93
C PHE A 251 47.99 -13.15 -1.78
N LEU A 252 46.91 -13.91 -2.04
CA LEU A 252 45.98 -14.30 -0.97
C LEU A 252 46.61 -15.32 0.00
N THR A 253 47.42 -16.25 -0.50
CA THR A 253 48.22 -17.17 0.32
C THR A 253 49.18 -16.42 1.26
N TRP A 254 49.78 -15.32 0.79
CA TRP A 254 50.64 -14.45 1.59
C TRP A 254 49.84 -13.58 2.60
N LEU A 255 48.64 -13.16 2.22
CA LEU A 255 47.78 -12.28 3.02
C LEU A 255 47.06 -13.02 4.17
N GLU A 256 46.65 -14.27 3.95
CA GLU A 256 45.92 -15.10 4.92
C GLU A 256 46.56 -15.19 6.33
N PRO A 257 47.86 -15.50 6.51
CA PRO A 257 48.46 -15.58 7.84
C PRO A 257 48.53 -14.23 8.58
N ARG A 258 48.42 -13.10 7.88
CA ARG A 258 48.51 -11.75 8.46
C ARG A 258 47.29 -11.37 9.31
N ALA A 259 46.23 -12.19 9.28
CA ALA A 259 45.12 -12.10 10.22
C ALA A 259 45.58 -12.24 11.69
N ALA A 260 46.70 -12.94 11.95
CA ALA A 260 47.32 -13.02 13.26
C ALA A 260 47.94 -11.68 13.73
N ASP A 261 48.36 -10.83 12.79
CA ASP A 261 48.95 -9.51 13.03
C ASP A 261 47.92 -8.36 13.02
N GLY A 262 46.62 -8.69 12.85
CA GLY A 262 45.52 -7.71 12.80
C GLY A 262 45.13 -7.22 11.40
N THR A 263 45.72 -7.80 10.34
CA THR A 263 45.38 -7.47 8.94
C THR A 263 44.24 -8.36 8.44
N VAL A 264 43.09 -7.76 8.11
CA VAL A 264 41.85 -8.50 7.78
C VAL A 264 41.29 -8.12 6.42
N VAL A 265 40.77 -9.11 5.67
CA VAL A 265 40.08 -8.86 4.41
C VAL A 265 38.60 -8.59 4.66
N ARG A 266 38.07 -7.51 4.09
CA ARG A 266 36.64 -7.13 4.14
C ARG A 266 36.16 -6.56 2.82
N THR A 267 34.88 -6.72 2.52
CA THR A 267 34.25 -6.00 1.41
C THR A 267 34.13 -4.49 1.73
N ILE A 268 33.88 -3.65 0.73
CA ILE A 268 33.65 -2.21 0.92
C ILE A 268 32.45 -1.97 1.85
N ASP A 269 31.35 -2.69 1.66
CA ASP A 269 30.14 -2.67 2.48
C ASP A 269 30.39 -3.09 3.94
N GLN A 270 31.33 -4.00 4.19
CA GLN A 270 31.74 -4.37 5.56
C GLN A 270 32.60 -3.30 6.25
N VAL A 271 33.13 -2.32 5.51
CA VAL A 271 33.92 -1.20 6.05
C VAL A 271 33.08 0.08 6.17
N ILE A 272 32.33 0.41 5.12
CA ILE A 272 31.44 1.59 5.06
C ILE A 272 30.17 1.36 5.88
N GLY A 273 29.57 0.17 5.77
CA GLY A 273 28.29 -0.17 6.39
C GLY A 273 27.11 0.60 5.81
N GLY A 274 26.09 0.78 6.65
CA GLY A 274 24.83 1.43 6.29
C GLY A 274 23.77 0.46 5.75
N THR A 275 22.53 0.96 5.67
CA THR A 275 21.42 0.23 5.07
C THR A 275 21.43 0.34 3.55
N VAL A 276 20.78 -0.59 2.85
CA VAL A 276 20.40 -0.37 1.44
C VAL A 276 19.33 0.71 1.43
N GLN A 277 19.59 1.84 0.77
CA GLN A 277 18.58 2.87 0.56
C GLN A 277 17.58 2.43 -0.52
N PRO A 278 16.35 2.96 -0.53
CA PRO A 278 15.45 2.80 -1.67
C PRO A 278 16.12 3.17 -3.00
N GLY A 279 15.60 2.64 -4.11
CA GLY A 279 15.99 3.10 -5.44
C GLY A 279 15.54 4.54 -5.67
N VAL A 280 16.35 5.31 -6.39
CA VAL A 280 16.04 6.66 -6.86
C VAL A 280 16.15 6.59 -8.38
N ASP A 281 15.06 6.91 -9.09
CA ASP A 281 15.06 6.90 -10.56
C ASP A 281 15.83 8.12 -11.10
N GLY A 282 16.56 7.94 -12.21
CA GLY A 282 17.20 9.04 -12.92
C GLY A 282 16.17 10.02 -13.50
N PRO A 283 16.58 11.28 -13.78
CA PRO A 283 15.69 12.25 -14.38
C PRO A 283 15.25 11.77 -15.77
N ALA A 284 13.95 11.80 -16.04
CA ALA A 284 13.42 11.35 -17.33
C ALA A 284 14.14 11.99 -18.54
N PRO A 285 14.27 11.28 -19.68
CA PRO A 285 14.64 11.91 -20.95
C PRO A 285 13.72 13.08 -21.24
N ALA A 286 14.28 14.22 -21.67
CA ALA A 286 13.48 15.40 -21.96
C ALA A 286 12.55 15.14 -23.14
N SER A 287 11.23 15.23 -22.94
CA SER A 287 10.26 15.19 -24.04
C SER A 287 10.47 16.42 -24.94
N ARG A 288 10.79 16.19 -26.21
CA ARG A 288 10.61 17.23 -27.23
C ARG A 288 9.12 17.27 -27.59
N GLY A 289 8.49 18.41 -27.35
CA GLY A 289 7.22 18.73 -28.00
C GLY A 289 7.47 19.26 -29.41
N GLU A 290 6.55 18.92 -30.32
CA GLU A 290 6.23 19.70 -31.53
C GLU A 290 7.29 19.86 -32.63
N MET A 291 8.30 19.01 -32.67
CA MET A 291 9.19 18.92 -33.84
C MET A 291 9.13 17.50 -34.39
N SER A 292 8.85 17.38 -35.68
CA SER A 292 9.06 16.12 -36.42
C SER A 292 10.51 15.67 -36.32
N GLU A 293 11.46 16.60 -36.12
CA GLU A 293 12.86 16.29 -35.88
C GLU A 293 13.16 15.82 -34.45
N LEU A 294 13.54 14.55 -34.34
CA LEU A 294 13.90 13.89 -33.09
C LEU A 294 15.37 14.06 -32.69
N LEU A 295 16.29 14.28 -33.65
CA LEU A 295 17.72 14.48 -33.37
C LEU A 295 18.05 15.90 -32.88
N ARG A 296 19.20 16.03 -32.23
CA ARG A 296 19.77 17.30 -31.78
C ARG A 296 21.01 17.62 -32.62
N ASN A 297 21.27 18.92 -32.83
CA ASN A 297 22.43 19.41 -33.59
C ASN A 297 22.57 18.74 -34.97
N THR A 298 21.45 18.64 -35.71
CA THR A 298 21.33 17.88 -36.96
C THR A 298 22.29 18.30 -38.06
N SER A 299 22.59 19.59 -38.13
CA SER A 299 23.57 20.22 -39.02
C SER A 299 24.97 20.35 -38.39
N MET A 300 25.26 19.65 -37.29
CA MET A 300 26.60 19.51 -36.69
C MET A 300 27.36 20.80 -36.29
N GLU A 301 26.74 21.98 -36.34
CA GLU A 301 27.36 23.29 -36.09
C GLU A 301 27.82 23.53 -34.65
N THR A 302 27.24 22.81 -33.69
CA THR A 302 27.45 23.07 -32.26
C THR A 302 28.50 22.11 -31.69
N ASP A 303 29.57 22.64 -31.12
CA ASP A 303 30.55 21.93 -30.28
C ASP A 303 30.90 22.87 -29.11
N LEU A 304 30.15 22.78 -28.01
CA LEU A 304 30.30 23.64 -26.84
C LEU A 304 31.41 23.18 -25.89
N ASN A 305 31.78 21.90 -25.90
CA ASN A 305 32.85 21.35 -25.06
C ASN A 305 34.23 21.48 -25.72
N THR A 306 34.27 21.77 -27.03
CA THR A 306 35.46 21.94 -27.89
C THR A 306 36.33 20.69 -28.01
N ASP A 307 35.72 19.49 -27.93
CA ASP A 307 36.43 18.21 -28.06
C ASP A 307 36.64 17.76 -29.53
N GLY A 308 36.07 18.48 -30.50
CA GLY A 308 36.15 18.18 -31.93
C GLY A 308 35.11 17.16 -32.40
N VAL A 309 34.12 16.82 -31.56
CA VAL A 309 32.92 16.09 -31.90
C VAL A 309 31.72 17.03 -31.73
N PRO A 310 30.90 17.24 -32.77
CA PRO A 310 29.67 18.01 -32.61
C PRO A 310 28.81 17.49 -31.46
N ASP A 311 28.29 18.39 -30.63
CA ASP A 311 27.38 18.07 -29.53
C ASP A 311 26.24 17.18 -30.03
N CYS A 312 25.89 16.15 -29.27
CA CYS A 312 24.91 15.15 -29.71
C CYS A 312 25.29 14.35 -30.97
N TRP A 313 26.58 14.18 -31.24
CA TRP A 313 27.14 13.18 -32.16
C TRP A 313 28.23 12.33 -31.48
N GLN A 314 28.54 11.17 -32.05
CA GLN A 314 29.63 10.32 -31.55
C GLN A 314 30.43 9.67 -32.71
N ARG A 315 31.75 9.58 -32.49
CA ARG A 315 32.70 8.86 -33.34
C ARG A 315 32.62 7.35 -33.03
N GLY A 316 32.11 6.54 -33.96
CA GLY A 316 31.83 5.12 -33.76
C GLY A 316 32.62 4.16 -34.67
N GLY A 317 32.42 2.86 -34.43
CA GLY A 317 33.00 1.77 -35.22
C GLY A 317 33.82 0.78 -34.39
N TYR A 318 34.21 -0.34 -35.00
CA TYR A 318 34.96 -1.41 -34.33
C TYR A 318 35.92 -2.13 -35.27
N GLY A 319 36.86 -2.89 -34.69
CA GLY A 319 37.79 -3.76 -35.40
C GLY A 319 39.09 -3.09 -35.88
N GLU A 320 39.92 -3.91 -36.53
CA GLU A 320 41.29 -3.61 -36.92
C GLU A 320 41.32 -2.84 -38.25
N ASN A 321 41.39 -1.51 -38.18
CA ASN A 321 41.33 -0.61 -39.33
C ASN A 321 42.40 0.49 -39.18
N THR A 322 42.94 0.99 -40.28
CA THR A 322 43.70 2.27 -40.32
C THR A 322 42.76 3.38 -40.80
N TRP A 323 42.61 4.42 -40.00
CA TRP A 323 41.60 5.46 -40.18
C TRP A 323 42.02 6.77 -39.50
N TYR A 324 41.39 7.87 -39.90
CA TYR A 324 41.45 9.16 -39.21
C TYR A 324 40.13 9.92 -39.40
N TRP A 325 39.84 10.86 -38.50
CA TRP A 325 38.78 11.86 -38.65
C TRP A 325 39.39 13.12 -39.25
N THR A 326 38.61 13.88 -40.02
CA THR A 326 39.01 15.23 -40.43
C THR A 326 38.45 16.25 -39.43
N ASP A 327 39.27 17.22 -39.04
CA ASP A 327 38.84 18.27 -38.11
C ASP A 327 38.06 19.42 -38.80
N GLN A 328 38.04 19.46 -40.14
CA GLN A 328 37.40 20.50 -40.97
C GLN A 328 36.90 19.93 -42.33
N PRO A 329 35.86 19.08 -42.37
CA PRO A 329 35.23 18.65 -43.62
C PRO A 329 34.45 19.78 -44.30
N GLU A 330 34.28 19.71 -45.63
CA GLU A 330 33.46 20.67 -46.39
C GLU A 330 31.96 20.35 -46.24
N ALA A 331 31.29 20.97 -45.26
CA ALA A 331 29.87 20.75 -44.95
C ALA A 331 28.90 20.99 -46.12
N HIS A 332 27.70 20.39 -46.07
CA HIS A 332 26.63 20.59 -47.04
C HIS A 332 25.95 21.95 -46.83
N THR A 333 25.61 22.27 -45.58
CA THR A 333 25.24 23.62 -45.16
C THR A 333 26.08 24.08 -43.97
N GLY A 334 26.03 25.38 -43.67
CA GLY A 334 26.80 25.95 -42.55
C GLY A 334 28.33 25.75 -42.69
N GLY A 335 28.95 25.20 -41.65
CA GLY A 335 30.38 24.88 -41.56
C GLY A 335 30.72 23.67 -40.69
N GLY A 336 29.73 22.99 -40.09
CA GLY A 336 29.89 21.76 -39.32
C GLY A 336 29.52 20.53 -40.14
N ALA A 337 30.40 19.53 -40.16
CA ALA A 337 30.08 18.19 -40.65
C ALA A 337 31.05 17.18 -39.99
N MET A 338 30.81 15.89 -40.17
CA MET A 338 31.75 14.84 -39.74
C MET A 338 32.20 14.00 -40.93
N GLU A 339 33.51 13.81 -41.09
CA GLU A 339 34.09 12.86 -42.05
C GLU A 339 35.05 11.89 -41.35
N VAL A 340 34.93 10.61 -41.71
CA VAL A 340 35.92 9.58 -41.39
C VAL A 340 36.48 8.95 -42.66
N VAL A 341 37.81 8.88 -42.72
CA VAL A 341 38.56 8.20 -43.78
C VAL A 341 39.10 6.88 -43.24
N VAL A 342 38.88 5.79 -43.98
CA VAL A 342 39.48 4.47 -43.76
C VAL A 342 40.46 4.19 -44.90
N SER A 343 41.75 4.23 -44.62
CA SER A 343 42.80 3.98 -45.62
C SER A 343 43.13 2.50 -45.79
N THR A 344 42.81 1.66 -44.80
CA THR A 344 42.87 0.20 -44.90
C THR A 344 41.91 -0.43 -43.88
N LEU A 345 40.87 -1.09 -44.37
CA LEU A 345 39.93 -1.87 -43.57
C LEU A 345 40.44 -3.31 -43.43
N GLY A 346 40.72 -3.74 -42.20
CA GLY A 346 41.00 -5.16 -41.91
C GLY A 346 39.72 -5.91 -41.57
N ARG A 347 39.02 -5.46 -40.51
CA ARG A 347 37.72 -6.00 -40.08
C ARG A 347 36.89 -4.93 -39.38
N GLY A 348 35.56 -5.04 -39.49
CA GLY A 348 34.61 -4.17 -38.80
C GLY A 348 34.24 -2.95 -39.65
N ASP A 349 34.12 -1.78 -39.03
CA ASP A 349 33.68 -0.54 -39.68
C ASP A 349 34.09 0.74 -38.92
N ARG A 350 33.83 1.89 -39.55
CA ARG A 350 33.80 3.22 -38.89
C ARG A 350 32.45 3.87 -39.10
N ARG A 351 32.01 4.68 -38.14
CA ARG A 351 30.64 5.21 -38.11
C ARG A 351 30.56 6.64 -37.57
N ILE A 352 29.69 7.43 -38.17
CA ILE A 352 29.12 8.65 -37.59
C ILE A 352 27.77 8.23 -37.01
N LEU A 353 27.49 8.52 -35.74
CA LEU A 353 26.23 8.13 -35.08
C LEU A 353 25.71 9.24 -34.17
N SER A 354 24.40 9.31 -33.98
CA SER A 354 23.84 9.96 -32.79
C SER A 354 24.18 9.14 -31.53
N PRO A 355 24.44 9.79 -30.37
CA PRO A 355 24.93 9.14 -29.17
C PRO A 355 24.09 7.97 -28.68
N GLN A 356 24.78 7.02 -28.06
CA GLN A 356 24.17 5.87 -27.40
C GLN A 356 24.05 6.11 -25.88
N ASP A 357 23.42 7.23 -25.52
CA ASP A 357 23.21 7.69 -24.14
C ASP A 357 21.85 7.24 -23.54
N LEU A 358 21.51 7.72 -22.33
CA LEU A 358 20.28 7.36 -21.63
C LEU A 358 19.09 8.30 -21.92
N GLY A 359 19.31 9.42 -22.59
CA GLY A 359 18.27 10.36 -23.03
C GLY A 359 18.69 11.84 -23.01
N ALA A 360 19.98 12.13 -23.15
CA ALA A 360 20.50 13.50 -23.31
C ALA A 360 20.40 13.93 -24.78
N CYS A 361 20.91 13.09 -25.68
CA CYS A 361 20.89 13.25 -27.13
C CYS A 361 20.16 12.12 -27.85
N ALA A 362 20.13 10.91 -27.29
CA ALA A 362 19.40 9.78 -27.87
C ALA A 362 17.87 10.05 -27.88
N PRO A 363 17.21 10.14 -29.04
CA PRO A 363 15.75 10.28 -29.09
C PRO A 363 15.04 9.07 -28.50
N ARG A 364 13.88 9.33 -27.87
CA ARG A 364 12.95 8.28 -27.42
C ARG A 364 12.45 7.49 -28.64
N ALA A 365 12.35 6.18 -28.49
CA ALA A 365 11.69 5.31 -29.46
C ALA A 365 10.34 4.84 -28.92
N VAL A 366 9.34 4.71 -29.79
CA VAL A 366 8.03 4.14 -29.46
C VAL A 366 7.93 2.75 -30.07
N VAL A 367 7.46 1.77 -29.30
CA VAL A 367 7.38 0.36 -29.74
C VAL A 367 6.38 0.21 -30.89
N GLY A 368 6.78 -0.52 -31.94
CA GLY A 368 5.96 -0.74 -33.13
C GLY A 368 6.09 0.34 -34.21
N HIS A 369 6.57 1.53 -33.86
CA HIS A 369 6.74 2.64 -34.82
C HIS A 369 7.91 2.40 -35.77
N THR A 370 7.80 2.97 -36.96
CA THR A 370 8.89 3.13 -37.92
C THR A 370 9.34 4.60 -37.94
N TYR A 371 10.61 4.84 -38.28
CA TYR A 371 11.21 6.17 -38.32
C TYR A 371 11.88 6.40 -39.67
N ASP A 372 11.57 7.52 -40.31
CA ASP A 372 12.23 7.98 -41.52
C ASP A 372 13.52 8.72 -41.15
N VAL A 373 14.64 8.20 -41.67
CA VAL A 373 15.98 8.76 -41.44
C VAL A 373 16.46 9.39 -42.73
N THR A 374 16.91 10.65 -42.69
CA THR A 374 17.69 11.25 -43.78
C THR A 374 19.08 11.66 -43.31
N ALA A 375 19.99 11.80 -44.28
CA ALA A 375 21.30 12.42 -44.10
C ALA A 375 21.79 12.91 -45.44
N TRP A 376 22.39 14.10 -45.48
CA TRP A 376 23.26 14.47 -46.58
C TRP A 376 24.60 13.75 -46.39
N TYR A 377 25.18 13.26 -47.48
CA TYR A 377 26.45 12.53 -47.43
C TYR A 377 27.31 12.73 -48.68
N GLN A 378 28.62 12.58 -48.50
CA GLN A 378 29.60 12.25 -49.55
C GLN A 378 30.23 10.90 -49.21
N ALA A 379 30.55 10.10 -50.22
CA ALA A 379 31.12 8.76 -50.01
C ALA A 379 32.00 8.29 -51.16
N SER A 380 33.17 7.77 -50.81
CA SER A 380 33.88 6.79 -51.64
C SER A 380 33.97 5.49 -50.85
N GLY A 381 33.51 4.38 -51.42
CA GLY A 381 33.38 3.10 -50.73
C GLY A 381 31.97 2.75 -50.23
N SER A 382 31.87 1.58 -49.60
CA SER A 382 30.60 0.96 -49.18
C SER A 382 30.04 1.58 -47.90
N VAL A 383 29.20 2.60 -48.06
CA VAL A 383 28.45 3.25 -46.98
C VAL A 383 27.02 2.71 -46.86
N ARG A 384 26.50 2.64 -45.63
CA ARG A 384 25.08 2.39 -45.31
C ARG A 384 24.63 3.29 -44.16
N MET A 385 23.35 3.66 -44.16
CA MET A 385 22.69 4.13 -42.95
C MET A 385 22.47 2.94 -42.01
N VAL A 386 22.60 3.15 -40.71
CA VAL A 386 22.45 2.13 -39.66
C VAL A 386 21.57 2.65 -38.53
N ALA A 387 20.82 1.76 -37.89
CA ALA A 387 20.03 2.06 -36.70
C ALA A 387 20.32 1.07 -35.56
N TYR A 388 20.22 1.58 -34.34
CA TYR A 388 20.35 0.89 -33.07
C TYR A 388 19.18 1.29 -32.18
N TYR A 389 18.73 0.38 -31.33
CA TYR A 389 17.70 0.66 -30.32
C TYR A 389 18.22 0.30 -28.93
N ARG A 390 17.73 1.01 -27.91
CA ARG A 390 18.00 0.69 -26.50
C ARG A 390 16.92 -0.25 -25.97
N ASN A 391 17.33 -1.44 -25.55
CA ASN A 391 16.43 -2.49 -25.05
C ASN A 391 16.03 -2.28 -23.56
N PRO A 392 15.17 -3.14 -22.97
CA PRO A 392 14.74 -3.00 -21.57
C PRO A 392 15.83 -3.09 -20.50
N ASN A 393 17.01 -3.64 -20.84
CA ASN A 393 18.18 -3.69 -19.94
C ASN A 393 19.10 -2.47 -20.14
N SER A 394 18.58 -1.37 -20.72
CA SER A 394 19.33 -0.17 -21.10
C SER A 394 20.52 -0.42 -22.04
N ARG A 395 20.56 -1.58 -22.71
CA ARG A 395 21.64 -1.96 -23.62
C ARG A 395 21.30 -1.56 -25.05
N TRP A 396 22.25 -0.95 -25.73
CA TRP A 396 22.17 -0.65 -27.15
C TRP A 396 22.38 -1.90 -28.02
N VAL A 397 21.44 -2.14 -28.93
CA VAL A 397 21.37 -3.31 -29.80
C VAL A 397 21.21 -2.85 -31.23
N TYR A 398 21.93 -3.49 -32.16
CA TYR A 398 21.78 -3.25 -33.59
C TYR A 398 20.36 -3.59 -34.06
N LEU A 399 19.67 -2.63 -34.69
CA LEU A 399 18.34 -2.82 -35.25
C LEU A 399 18.43 -3.29 -36.70
N SER A 400 18.99 -2.46 -37.58
CA SER A 400 19.00 -2.69 -39.03
C SER A 400 19.94 -1.72 -39.76
N GLN A 401 19.97 -1.83 -41.09
CA GLN A 401 20.71 -0.94 -41.99
C GLN A 401 19.95 -0.77 -43.32
N SER A 402 20.17 0.37 -43.98
CA SER A 402 19.75 0.61 -45.36
C SER A 402 20.40 -0.37 -46.34
N PRO A 403 19.91 -0.44 -47.60
CA PRO A 403 20.72 -0.83 -48.76
C PRO A 403 22.04 -0.02 -48.85
N PRO A 404 23.04 -0.46 -49.65
CA PRO A 404 24.23 0.36 -49.92
C PRO A 404 23.82 1.72 -50.50
N LEU A 405 24.41 2.78 -49.97
CA LEU A 405 24.33 4.11 -50.58
C LEU A 405 25.21 4.15 -51.83
N ALA A 406 24.89 5.05 -52.76
CA ALA A 406 25.70 5.23 -53.97
C ALA A 406 26.92 6.11 -53.65
N GLU A 407 28.10 5.73 -54.14
CA GLU A 407 29.30 6.57 -54.07
C GLU A 407 29.06 7.92 -54.79
N THR A 408 29.54 9.01 -54.19
CA THR A 408 29.35 10.37 -54.68
C THR A 408 30.42 11.31 -54.10
N THR A 409 30.97 12.18 -54.95
CA THR A 409 31.84 13.31 -54.53
C THR A 409 31.06 14.60 -54.32
N GLU A 410 29.84 14.69 -54.85
CA GLU A 410 28.92 15.79 -54.58
C GLU A 410 28.03 15.42 -53.40
N TRP A 411 27.65 16.40 -52.58
CA TRP A 411 26.67 16.20 -51.50
C TRP A 411 25.34 15.69 -52.05
N ARG A 412 24.82 14.63 -51.43
CA ARG A 412 23.58 13.96 -51.82
C ARG A 412 22.78 13.54 -50.60
N GLU A 413 21.47 13.74 -50.65
CA GLU A 413 20.57 13.19 -49.64
C GLU A 413 20.38 11.66 -49.80
N ALA A 414 20.48 10.95 -48.69
CA ALA A 414 19.99 9.58 -48.51
C ALA A 414 18.73 9.59 -47.63
N THR A 415 17.80 8.68 -47.92
CA THR A 415 16.57 8.48 -47.15
C THR A 415 16.37 7.00 -46.88
N TRP A 416 16.02 6.63 -45.65
CA TRP A 416 15.73 5.25 -45.26
C TRP A 416 14.77 5.17 -44.07
N THR A 417 13.64 4.49 -44.26
CA THR A 417 12.73 4.11 -43.18
C THR A 417 13.26 2.90 -42.42
N THR A 418 13.41 3.04 -41.10
CA THR A 418 13.77 1.93 -40.20
C THR A 418 12.66 0.86 -40.13
N PRO A 419 12.98 -0.40 -39.79
CA PRO A 419 11.95 -1.38 -39.41
C PRO A 419 11.26 -1.00 -38.09
N ALA A 420 10.04 -1.53 -37.88
CA ALA A 420 9.25 -1.28 -36.69
C ALA A 420 10.03 -1.58 -35.40
N MET A 421 9.96 -0.67 -34.43
CA MET A 421 10.73 -0.77 -33.19
C MET A 421 10.34 -2.02 -32.39
N PRO A 422 11.32 -2.86 -31.97
CA PRO A 422 11.05 -4.07 -31.21
C PRO A 422 10.35 -3.81 -29.87
N ALA A 423 9.70 -4.85 -29.34
CA ALA A 423 9.11 -4.82 -28.01
C ALA A 423 10.14 -4.40 -26.94
N GLY A 424 9.77 -3.40 -26.14
CA GLY A 424 10.64 -2.85 -25.09
C GLY A 424 11.79 -1.94 -25.60
N ALA A 425 11.76 -1.51 -26.86
CA ALA A 425 12.59 -0.40 -27.31
C ALA A 425 12.24 0.89 -26.54
N SER A 426 13.27 1.64 -26.12
CA SER A 426 13.13 2.87 -25.32
C SER A 426 13.79 4.10 -25.96
N ALA A 427 14.83 3.90 -26.77
CA ALA A 427 15.54 4.95 -27.49
C ALA A 427 16.08 4.46 -28.84
N LEU A 428 16.37 5.38 -29.74
CA LEU A 428 16.88 5.16 -31.09
C LEU A 428 18.24 5.88 -31.28
N SER A 429 19.19 5.26 -31.98
CA SER A 429 20.45 5.86 -32.41
C SER A 429 20.66 5.51 -33.88
N VAL A 430 21.01 6.49 -34.71
CA VAL A 430 21.16 6.33 -36.17
C VAL A 430 22.45 6.96 -36.67
N GLY A 431 22.83 6.65 -37.91
CA GLY A 431 23.85 7.38 -38.63
C GLY A 431 24.45 6.61 -39.80
N LEU A 432 25.67 6.95 -40.21
CA LEU A 432 26.36 6.37 -41.36
C LEU A 432 27.46 5.38 -40.94
N SER A 433 27.63 4.30 -41.71
CA SER A 433 28.59 3.22 -41.48
C SER A 433 29.40 2.95 -42.75
N LEU A 434 30.70 3.24 -42.72
CA LEU A 434 31.67 2.97 -43.78
C LEU A 434 32.31 1.59 -43.57
N ARG A 435 32.18 0.70 -44.56
CA ARG A 435 32.56 -0.72 -44.49
C ARG A 435 33.52 -1.17 -45.58
N SER A 436 34.33 -0.25 -46.08
CA SER A 436 35.45 -0.51 -47.00
C SER A 436 36.53 0.54 -46.78
N ASP A 437 37.63 0.41 -47.51
CA ASP A 437 38.53 1.53 -47.78
C ASP A 437 37.74 2.67 -48.45
N GLY A 438 38.16 3.92 -48.21
CA GLY A 438 37.52 5.14 -48.71
C GLY A 438 37.15 6.11 -47.60
N LEU A 439 36.09 6.89 -47.79
CA LEU A 439 35.61 7.88 -46.81
C LEU A 439 34.09 7.96 -46.78
N VAL A 440 33.56 8.46 -45.65
CA VAL A 440 32.19 8.97 -45.56
C VAL A 440 32.21 10.31 -44.83
N ALA A 441 31.63 11.33 -45.45
CA ALA A 441 31.22 12.57 -44.81
C ALA A 441 29.69 12.56 -44.63
N GLY A 442 29.21 13.14 -43.53
CA GLY A 442 27.78 13.28 -43.24
C GLY A 442 27.47 14.63 -42.62
N ASP A 443 26.31 15.16 -42.98
CA ASP A 443 25.76 16.46 -42.53
C ASP A 443 24.22 16.44 -42.66
N ASP A 444 23.54 17.45 -42.12
CA ASP A 444 22.09 17.69 -42.25
C ASP A 444 21.25 16.41 -42.07
N PHE A 445 21.46 15.74 -40.93
CA PHE A 445 20.73 14.52 -40.58
C PHE A 445 19.29 14.83 -40.15
N SER A 446 18.38 13.89 -40.37
CA SER A 446 17.03 13.95 -39.81
C SER A 446 16.57 12.59 -39.31
N VAL A 447 15.81 12.58 -38.22
CA VAL A 447 14.95 11.45 -37.84
C VAL A 447 13.57 11.97 -37.53
N MET A 448 12.59 11.50 -38.30
CA MET A 448 11.17 11.74 -38.04
C MET A 448 10.46 10.42 -37.72
N ASP A 449 9.46 10.48 -36.85
CA ASP A 449 8.52 9.37 -36.73
C ASP A 449 7.71 9.30 -38.04
N SER A 450 7.54 8.10 -38.59
CA SER A 450 6.91 7.92 -39.91
C SER A 450 5.39 7.82 -39.85
N ASP A 451 4.80 7.87 -38.66
CA ASP A 451 3.36 8.07 -38.55
C ASP A 451 2.98 9.49 -38.99
N GLN A 452 1.93 9.58 -39.78
CA GLN A 452 1.39 10.80 -40.40
C GLN A 452 -0.15 10.87 -40.24
N VAL A 453 -0.70 10.09 -39.30
CA VAL A 453 -2.13 10.07 -38.98
C VAL A 453 -2.38 11.02 -37.81
N ASP A 454 -3.24 12.03 -38.01
CA ASP A 454 -3.63 12.91 -36.91
C ASP A 454 -4.46 12.13 -35.87
N PRO A 455 -4.19 12.29 -34.55
CA PRO A 455 -4.96 11.66 -33.49
C PRO A 455 -6.44 12.10 -33.56
N GLN A 456 -7.36 11.26 -33.10
CA GLN A 456 -8.74 11.68 -32.90
C GLN A 456 -8.91 12.31 -31.52
N ALA A 457 -9.68 13.40 -31.43
CA ALA A 457 -9.94 14.14 -30.19
C ALA A 457 -11.41 14.56 -30.09
N ALA A 458 -11.96 14.54 -28.88
CA ALA A 458 -13.32 15.00 -28.58
C ALA A 458 -13.38 15.64 -27.19
N LEU A 459 -13.85 16.89 -27.10
CA LEU A 459 -14.26 17.46 -25.82
C LEU A 459 -15.49 16.71 -25.31
N THR A 460 -15.46 16.26 -24.06
CA THR A 460 -16.55 15.47 -23.45
C THR A 460 -17.38 16.29 -22.46
N SER A 461 -16.76 17.12 -21.63
CA SER A 461 -17.41 17.96 -20.61
C SER A 461 -16.77 19.35 -20.52
N PRO A 462 -17.52 20.43 -20.16
CA PRO A 462 -18.98 20.48 -20.03
C PRO A 462 -19.70 20.32 -21.38
N VAL A 463 -21.04 20.27 -21.33
CA VAL A 463 -21.86 20.24 -22.56
C VAL A 463 -21.76 21.58 -23.30
N ASP A 464 -21.83 21.53 -24.63
CA ASP A 464 -21.75 22.74 -25.45
C ASP A 464 -22.85 23.75 -25.09
N GLY A 465 -22.50 25.04 -25.07
CA GLY A 465 -23.37 26.14 -24.65
C GLY A 465 -23.49 26.34 -23.13
N SER A 466 -22.82 25.55 -22.29
CA SER A 466 -22.85 25.73 -20.82
C SER A 466 -22.35 27.12 -20.38
N ARG A 467 -22.90 27.62 -19.26
CA ARG A 467 -22.28 28.72 -18.51
C ARG A 467 -21.11 28.21 -17.68
N VAL A 468 -20.06 29.02 -17.57
CA VAL A 468 -18.85 28.73 -16.80
C VAL A 468 -18.53 29.92 -15.88
N ARG A 469 -18.09 29.63 -14.65
CA ARG A 469 -17.83 30.62 -13.61
C ARG A 469 -16.81 30.08 -12.61
N GLY A 470 -15.81 30.88 -12.26
CA GLY A 470 -14.68 30.43 -11.46
C GLY A 470 -13.94 29.27 -12.13
N THR A 471 -13.37 28.36 -11.34
CA THR A 471 -12.73 27.15 -11.87
C THR A 471 -13.74 26.18 -12.45
N THR A 472 -13.63 25.90 -13.75
CA THR A 472 -14.42 24.90 -14.48
C THR A 472 -13.49 23.84 -15.08
N THR A 473 -13.73 22.57 -14.77
CA THR A 473 -12.99 21.45 -15.35
C THR A 473 -13.52 21.09 -16.73
N PHE A 474 -12.73 21.31 -17.78
CA PHE A 474 -12.95 20.69 -19.09
C PHE A 474 -12.39 19.26 -19.10
N THR A 475 -12.98 18.38 -19.90
CA THR A 475 -12.50 17.01 -20.11
C THR A 475 -12.49 16.67 -21.59
N ALA A 476 -11.55 15.82 -22.02
CA ALA A 476 -11.47 15.35 -23.39
C ALA A 476 -11.11 13.87 -23.46
N GLU A 477 -11.61 13.21 -24.49
CA GLU A 477 -11.11 11.92 -24.96
C GLU A 477 -10.20 12.16 -26.17
N ALA A 478 -9.10 11.42 -26.24
CA ALA A 478 -8.24 11.40 -27.42
C ALA A 478 -7.67 10.00 -27.63
N SER A 479 -7.50 9.61 -28.89
CA SER A 479 -7.03 8.28 -29.26
C SER A 479 -6.25 8.31 -30.57
N ASP A 480 -5.15 7.58 -30.60
CA ASP A 480 -4.42 7.27 -31.83
C ASP A 480 -3.82 5.86 -31.78
N ALA A 481 -3.53 5.25 -32.94
CA ALA A 481 -2.87 3.95 -33.05
C ALA A 481 -1.44 3.95 -32.48
N SER A 482 -0.74 5.07 -32.63
CA SER A 482 0.58 5.40 -32.10
C SER A 482 0.54 5.93 -30.66
N GLY A 483 -0.67 6.10 -30.11
CA GLY A 483 -0.91 6.63 -28.77
C GLY A 483 -0.81 8.16 -28.69
N VAL A 484 -1.58 8.74 -27.78
CA VAL A 484 -1.64 10.19 -27.59
C VAL A 484 -0.57 10.64 -26.60
N GLY A 485 0.33 11.53 -27.04
CA GLY A 485 1.40 12.08 -26.21
C GLY A 485 0.91 13.14 -25.21
N ARG A 486 -0.04 14.00 -25.63
CA ARG A 486 -0.72 14.98 -24.77
C ARG A 486 -2.01 15.53 -25.40
N VAL A 487 -2.84 16.17 -24.58
CA VAL A 487 -3.97 17.00 -25.01
C VAL A 487 -3.81 18.41 -24.46
N GLU A 488 -3.95 19.40 -25.33
CA GLU A 488 -3.96 20.82 -24.98
C GLU A 488 -5.38 21.36 -25.10
N PHE A 489 -5.84 22.04 -24.05
CA PHE A 489 -7.14 22.68 -24.05
C PHE A 489 -6.95 24.15 -24.46
N VAL A 490 -7.42 24.48 -25.65
CA VAL A 490 -7.23 25.79 -26.29
C VAL A 490 -8.51 26.61 -26.12
N VAL A 491 -8.42 27.74 -25.42
CA VAL A 491 -9.52 28.67 -25.14
C VAL A 491 -9.28 29.98 -25.90
N ASP A 492 -10.20 30.38 -26.77
CA ASP A 492 -10.12 31.54 -27.66
C ASP A 492 -8.82 31.64 -28.50
N GLY A 493 -8.19 30.48 -28.77
CA GLY A 493 -6.94 30.36 -29.52
C GLY A 493 -5.67 30.34 -28.68
N GLU A 494 -5.76 30.49 -27.35
CA GLU A 494 -4.62 30.35 -26.42
C GLU A 494 -4.68 29.01 -25.66
N ILE A 495 -3.54 28.35 -25.46
CA ILE A 495 -3.46 27.12 -24.65
C ILE A 495 -3.71 27.50 -23.19
N ALA A 496 -4.83 27.04 -22.62
CA ALA A 496 -5.14 27.24 -21.21
C ALA A 496 -4.40 26.25 -20.31
N CYS A 497 -4.27 25.00 -20.76
CA CYS A 497 -3.49 23.98 -20.08
C CYS A 497 -3.08 22.84 -21.03
N THR A 498 -2.21 21.96 -20.54
CA THR A 498 -1.76 20.73 -21.22
C THR A 498 -1.82 19.57 -20.24
N ASP A 499 -2.42 18.46 -20.66
CA ASP A 499 -2.47 17.21 -19.91
C ASP A 499 -1.79 16.08 -20.72
N THR A 500 -0.93 15.30 -20.08
CA THR A 500 -0.14 14.23 -20.71
C THR A 500 -0.68 12.82 -20.40
N ALA A 501 -1.73 12.68 -19.59
CA ALA A 501 -2.28 11.39 -19.20
C ALA A 501 -3.81 11.33 -19.34
N ALA A 502 -4.33 10.20 -19.79
CA ALA A 502 -5.77 9.96 -19.79
C ALA A 502 -6.26 9.57 -18.38
N PRO A 503 -7.45 10.01 -17.92
CA PRO A 503 -8.40 10.87 -18.64
C PRO A 503 -7.92 12.33 -18.70
N TYR A 504 -7.96 12.94 -19.88
CA TYR A 504 -7.42 14.29 -20.08
C TYR A 504 -8.35 15.36 -19.51
N THR A 505 -7.81 16.25 -18.68
CA THR A 505 -8.58 17.26 -17.94
C THR A 505 -7.93 18.64 -17.95
N CYS A 506 -8.73 19.68 -17.71
CA CYS A 506 -8.25 21.06 -17.62
C CYS A 506 -9.08 21.89 -16.64
N ASP A 507 -8.51 22.26 -15.50
CA ASP A 507 -9.12 23.22 -14.58
C ASP A 507 -8.89 24.65 -15.08
N TYR A 508 -9.88 25.20 -15.80
CA TYR A 508 -9.84 26.55 -16.32
C TYR A 508 -10.49 27.53 -15.33
N ASP A 509 -9.70 28.43 -14.76
CA ASP A 509 -10.22 29.51 -13.93
C ASP A 509 -10.72 30.69 -14.78
N SER A 510 -12.05 30.87 -14.79
CA SER A 510 -12.69 32.01 -15.42
C SER A 510 -12.85 33.22 -14.52
N GLU A 511 -12.56 33.18 -13.21
CA GLU A 511 -13.05 34.18 -12.22
C GLU A 511 -12.68 35.62 -12.58
N ALA A 512 -11.46 35.85 -13.08
CA ALA A 512 -10.97 37.17 -13.48
C ALA A 512 -11.26 37.55 -14.96
N LYS A 513 -11.94 36.69 -15.72
CA LYS A 513 -12.25 36.91 -17.14
C LYS A 513 -13.54 37.74 -17.29
N PRO A 514 -13.69 38.58 -18.34
CA PRO A 514 -14.93 39.29 -18.61
C PRO A 514 -16.08 38.34 -18.97
N ASP A 515 -17.31 38.70 -18.61
CA ASP A 515 -18.52 38.01 -19.07
C ASP A 515 -18.59 38.05 -20.60
N SER A 516 -18.52 36.88 -21.23
CA SER A 516 -18.27 36.72 -22.66
C SER A 516 -18.62 35.30 -23.13
N VAL A 517 -18.68 35.08 -24.45
CA VAL A 517 -18.70 33.73 -25.02
C VAL A 517 -17.28 33.37 -25.43
N ILE A 518 -16.77 32.28 -24.88
CA ILE A 518 -15.45 31.71 -25.19
C ILE A 518 -15.63 30.48 -26.09
N ALA A 519 -14.69 30.25 -27.00
CA ALA A 519 -14.59 29.02 -27.80
C ALA A 519 -13.48 28.12 -27.24
N VAL A 520 -13.74 26.82 -27.11
CA VAL A 520 -12.78 25.84 -26.58
C VAL A 520 -12.65 24.67 -27.54
N THR A 521 -11.41 24.24 -27.76
CA THR A 521 -11.06 23.03 -28.53
C THR A 521 -10.05 22.20 -27.73
N ALA A 522 -10.18 20.88 -27.75
CA ALA A 522 -9.09 19.97 -27.39
C ALA A 522 -8.21 19.73 -28.63
N ARG A 523 -6.91 20.02 -28.49
CA ARG A 523 -5.84 19.75 -29.45
C ARG A 523 -5.03 18.56 -28.94
N ALA A 524 -5.33 17.37 -29.44
CA ALA A 524 -4.52 16.19 -29.16
C ALA A 524 -3.26 16.22 -30.02
N VAL A 525 -2.13 15.82 -29.43
CA VAL A 525 -0.88 15.57 -30.15
C VAL A 525 -0.43 14.15 -29.82
N ASP A 526 -0.19 13.35 -30.84
CA ASP A 526 0.24 11.96 -30.69
C ASP A 526 1.71 11.85 -30.25
N THR A 527 2.27 10.63 -30.23
CA THR A 527 3.68 10.43 -29.91
C THR A 527 4.64 10.71 -31.08
N ALA A 528 4.13 10.82 -32.31
CA ALA A 528 4.87 11.16 -33.53
C ALA A 528 4.94 12.68 -33.80
N GLY A 529 4.02 13.46 -33.20
CA GLY A 529 3.87 14.90 -33.37
C GLY A 529 2.68 15.33 -34.23
N ASN A 530 1.83 14.42 -34.72
CA ASN A 530 0.64 14.75 -35.52
C ASN A 530 -0.45 15.38 -34.64
N ILE A 531 -1.33 16.20 -35.23
CA ILE A 531 -2.19 17.15 -34.47
C ILE A 531 -3.67 16.96 -34.82
N GLY A 532 -4.39 16.38 -33.87
CA GLY A 532 -5.83 16.20 -33.92
C GLY A 532 -6.57 17.33 -33.21
N LEU A 533 -7.54 17.93 -33.89
CA LEU A 533 -8.45 18.89 -33.26
C LEU A 533 -9.83 18.26 -33.07
N SER A 534 -10.38 18.40 -31.86
CA SER A 534 -11.81 18.18 -31.61
C SER A 534 -12.66 19.25 -32.29
N GLU A 535 -13.95 18.96 -32.47
CA GLU A 535 -14.94 20.01 -32.76
C GLU A 535 -14.94 21.06 -31.63
N GLY A 536 -14.95 22.34 -32.03
CA GLY A 536 -14.98 23.46 -31.09
C GLY A 536 -16.35 23.60 -30.40
N ARG A 537 -16.32 23.78 -29.08
CA ARG A 537 -17.49 24.07 -28.25
C ARG A 537 -17.46 25.51 -27.77
N THR A 538 -18.62 26.08 -27.48
CA THR A 538 -18.78 27.45 -26.97
C THR A 538 -19.33 27.45 -25.56
N PHE A 539 -18.83 28.36 -24.72
CA PHE A 539 -19.24 28.47 -23.31
C PHE A 539 -19.45 29.94 -22.94
N THR A 540 -20.38 30.23 -22.04
CA THR A 540 -20.64 31.61 -21.60
C THR A 540 -20.02 31.84 -20.23
N VAL A 541 -18.95 32.65 -20.16
CA VAL A 541 -18.36 33.13 -18.90
C VAL A 541 -19.36 34.07 -18.21
N SER A 542 -19.61 33.88 -16.91
CA SER A 542 -20.57 34.69 -16.14
C SER A 542 -20.12 34.84 -14.69
N ASN A 543 -19.23 35.80 -14.43
CA ASN A 543 -18.64 36.05 -13.11
C ASN A 543 -19.36 37.15 -12.30
N SER A 544 -20.11 38.04 -12.96
CA SER A 544 -20.83 39.15 -12.32
C SER A 544 -22.05 38.70 -11.51
N VAL A 545 -22.05 38.84 -10.18
CA VAL A 545 -23.20 38.51 -9.30
C VAL A 545 -23.34 39.53 -8.15
N PRO A 546 -24.56 39.89 -7.69
CA PRO A 546 -25.88 39.46 -8.18
C PRO A 546 -26.72 40.56 -8.83
N LEU A 547 -27.64 40.12 -9.70
CA LEU A 547 -28.99 40.66 -9.69
C LEU A 547 -30.07 39.58 -9.55
N ASP A 548 -29.71 38.30 -9.51
CA ASP A 548 -30.69 37.26 -9.22
C ASP A 548 -31.01 37.19 -7.73
N GLN A 549 -32.29 37.38 -7.43
CA GLN A 549 -32.89 37.28 -6.10
C GLN A 549 -34.06 36.27 -6.13
N SER A 550 -34.21 35.55 -7.24
CA SER A 550 -35.18 34.49 -7.42
C SER A 550 -34.65 33.27 -6.68
N ALA A 551 -35.49 32.65 -5.85
CA ALA A 551 -35.12 31.40 -5.20
C ALA A 551 -35.52 30.21 -6.10
N PRO A 552 -34.70 29.15 -6.16
CA PRO A 552 -35.04 27.93 -6.89
C PRO A 552 -36.44 27.39 -6.61
N THR A 553 -37.13 26.95 -7.66
CA THR A 553 -38.31 26.10 -7.50
C THR A 553 -37.85 24.67 -7.29
N VAL A 554 -38.31 24.02 -6.22
CA VAL A 554 -37.97 22.62 -5.90
C VAL A 554 -39.19 21.85 -5.39
N ALA A 555 -39.38 20.64 -5.89
CA ALA A 555 -40.44 19.72 -5.50
C ALA A 555 -39.83 18.36 -5.12
N LEU A 556 -40.17 17.85 -3.94
CA LEU A 556 -39.84 16.49 -3.54
C LEU A 556 -40.78 15.53 -4.30
N THR A 557 -40.23 14.58 -5.05
CA THR A 557 -40.99 13.63 -5.87
C THR A 557 -41.06 12.23 -5.28
N ALA A 558 -40.06 11.85 -4.47
CA ALA A 558 -40.09 10.63 -3.66
C ALA A 558 -39.36 10.84 -2.31
N PRO A 559 -39.81 10.20 -1.22
CA PRO A 559 -41.11 9.52 -1.07
C PRO A 559 -42.29 10.51 -1.20
N VAL A 560 -43.46 9.99 -1.57
CA VAL A 560 -44.70 10.81 -1.67
C VAL A 560 -45.27 11.10 -0.28
N ASP A 561 -46.04 12.18 -0.15
CA ASP A 561 -46.73 12.52 1.10
C ASP A 561 -47.67 11.39 1.56
N GLY A 562 -47.59 11.02 2.84
CA GLY A 562 -48.32 9.90 3.43
C GLY A 562 -47.73 8.51 3.16
N ALA A 563 -46.59 8.38 2.48
CA ALA A 563 -45.96 7.07 2.24
C ALA A 563 -45.52 6.38 3.53
N THR A 564 -45.61 5.04 3.57
CA THR A 564 -44.91 4.22 4.56
C THR A 564 -43.55 3.79 4.01
N VAL A 565 -42.50 3.88 4.81
CA VAL A 565 -41.11 3.63 4.40
C VAL A 565 -40.36 2.78 5.44
N SER A 566 -39.36 2.01 4.98
CA SER A 566 -38.56 1.11 5.81
C SER A 566 -37.20 0.85 5.16
N GLN A 567 -36.14 0.64 5.95
CA GLN A 567 -34.77 0.40 5.46
C GLN A 567 -34.29 1.49 4.48
N MET A 568 -33.75 1.10 3.32
CA MET A 568 -33.21 2.03 2.31
C MET A 568 -34.34 2.67 1.49
N VAL A 569 -34.39 4.01 1.51
CA VAL A 569 -35.40 4.85 0.88
C VAL A 569 -34.71 5.82 -0.10
N THR A 570 -35.01 5.69 -1.39
CA THR A 570 -34.58 6.68 -2.40
C THR A 570 -35.37 7.99 -2.24
N LEU A 571 -34.68 9.03 -1.78
CA LEU A 571 -35.15 10.41 -1.84
C LEU A 571 -34.95 10.95 -3.26
N SER A 572 -35.95 11.61 -3.83
CA SER A 572 -35.90 12.19 -5.18
C SER A 572 -36.55 13.57 -5.22
N ALA A 573 -35.98 14.48 -6.00
CA ALA A 573 -36.55 15.81 -6.21
C ALA A 573 -36.35 16.33 -7.64
N GLU A 574 -37.25 17.18 -8.08
CA GLU A 574 -37.08 18.03 -9.25
C GLU A 574 -36.80 19.47 -8.79
N ALA A 575 -35.79 20.11 -9.39
CA ALA A 575 -35.45 21.50 -9.07
C ALA A 575 -35.06 22.26 -10.35
N SER A 576 -35.48 23.52 -10.43
CA SER A 576 -35.22 24.41 -11.55
C SER A 576 -35.08 25.86 -11.08
N ASP A 577 -34.15 26.59 -11.67
CA ASP A 577 -33.90 27.99 -11.37
C ASP A 577 -33.37 28.73 -12.62
N ASN A 578 -33.50 30.06 -12.67
CA ASN A 578 -33.03 30.88 -13.79
C ASN A 578 -31.52 31.21 -13.79
N ASP A 579 -30.83 31.06 -12.65
CA ASP A 579 -29.36 31.06 -12.51
C ASP A 579 -28.78 29.63 -12.30
N ALA A 580 -29.60 28.61 -12.58
CA ALA A 580 -29.31 27.18 -12.45
C ALA A 580 -29.07 26.67 -11.01
N VAL A 581 -29.51 25.44 -10.75
CA VAL A 581 -29.44 24.82 -9.42
C VAL A 581 -28.05 24.25 -9.16
N SER A 582 -27.34 24.81 -8.18
CA SER A 582 -26.02 24.37 -7.70
C SER A 582 -26.07 23.00 -7.01
N ARG A 583 -27.10 22.77 -6.19
CA ARG A 583 -27.33 21.49 -5.47
C ARG A 583 -28.72 21.43 -4.84
N VAL A 584 -29.22 20.21 -4.68
CA VAL A 584 -30.38 19.88 -3.85
C VAL A 584 -29.91 19.20 -2.57
N LEU A 585 -30.35 19.70 -1.43
CA LEU A 585 -30.12 19.19 -0.07
C LEU A 585 -31.37 18.42 0.39
N PHE A 586 -31.20 17.20 0.89
CA PHE A 586 -32.30 16.37 1.39
C PHE A 586 -32.28 16.29 2.91
N TYR A 587 -33.42 16.60 3.53
CA TYR A 587 -33.63 16.60 4.98
C TYR A 587 -34.68 15.58 5.39
N VAL A 588 -34.46 14.94 6.55
CA VAL A 588 -35.44 14.11 7.24
C VAL A 588 -35.51 14.59 8.69
N GLY A 589 -36.69 15.00 9.14
CA GLY A 589 -36.82 15.82 10.34
C GLY A 589 -36.07 17.14 10.16
N ASP A 590 -35.23 17.49 11.15
CA ASP A 590 -34.31 18.63 11.07
C ASP A 590 -32.92 18.24 10.50
N ASP A 591 -32.65 16.94 10.34
CA ASP A 591 -31.32 16.42 9.97
C ASP A 591 -31.09 16.42 8.46
N LEU A 592 -29.88 16.84 8.05
CA LEU A 592 -29.42 16.81 6.66
C LEU A 592 -28.87 15.42 6.34
N ILE A 593 -29.54 14.68 5.43
CA ILE A 593 -29.07 13.36 4.97
C ILE A 593 -27.94 13.50 3.94
N GLY A 594 -28.01 14.51 3.07
CA GLY A 594 -26.96 14.75 2.07
C GLY A 594 -27.36 15.69 0.94
N ALA A 595 -26.56 15.71 -0.12
CA ALA A 595 -26.67 16.65 -1.23
C ALA A 595 -26.43 16.01 -2.60
N ALA A 596 -27.33 16.26 -3.56
CA ALA A 596 -27.16 15.91 -4.97
C ALA A 596 -26.78 17.17 -5.78
N LYS A 597 -25.70 17.11 -6.56
CA LYS A 597 -25.15 18.26 -7.32
C LYS A 597 -25.67 18.37 -8.76
N SER A 598 -26.30 17.33 -9.30
CA SER A 598 -26.79 17.27 -10.67
C SER A 598 -28.09 16.48 -10.76
N ALA A 599 -28.91 16.74 -11.78
CA ALA A 599 -30.08 15.93 -12.08
C ALA A 599 -29.67 14.55 -12.64
N PRO A 600 -30.42 13.46 -12.38
CA PRO A 600 -31.57 13.41 -11.46
C PRO A 600 -31.14 13.59 -10.01
N TYR A 601 -31.79 14.49 -9.28
CA TYR A 601 -31.44 14.76 -7.89
C TYR A 601 -32.00 13.64 -7.01
N THR A 602 -31.15 12.67 -6.69
CA THR A 602 -31.49 11.49 -5.88
C THR A 602 -30.49 11.27 -4.76
N LEU A 603 -30.95 10.72 -3.64
CA LEU A 603 -30.11 10.36 -2.50
C LEU A 603 -30.72 9.16 -1.77
N GLU A 604 -29.89 8.21 -1.33
CA GLU A 604 -30.34 7.08 -0.52
C GLU A 604 -30.33 7.43 0.97
N TRP A 605 -31.42 7.10 1.69
CA TRP A 605 -31.58 7.30 3.12
C TRP A 605 -31.92 5.98 3.83
N ASP A 606 -31.21 5.65 4.90
CA ASP A 606 -31.53 4.50 5.76
C ASP A 606 -32.51 4.91 6.89
N SER A 607 -33.78 4.54 6.76
CA SER A 607 -34.82 4.82 7.75
C SER A 607 -34.75 3.96 9.01
N SER A 608 -33.93 2.90 9.05
CA SER A 608 -33.71 2.10 10.27
C SER A 608 -32.98 2.89 11.36
N THR A 609 -32.38 4.02 10.99
CA THR A 609 -31.71 4.97 11.90
C THR A 609 -32.70 5.82 12.72
N LEU A 610 -33.99 5.85 12.37
CA LEU A 610 -35.03 6.59 13.10
C LEU A 610 -36.05 5.64 13.76
N PRO A 611 -36.64 6.02 14.92
CA PRO A 611 -37.77 5.30 15.49
C PRO A 611 -38.99 5.29 14.56
N ASP A 612 -39.76 4.22 14.62
CA ASP A 612 -41.04 4.09 13.91
C ASP A 612 -42.02 5.21 14.31
N GLY A 613 -42.71 5.76 13.30
CA GLY A 613 -43.61 6.91 13.46
C GLY A 613 -43.55 7.90 12.29
N ALA A 614 -44.28 9.00 12.41
CA ALA A 614 -44.36 10.02 11.38
C ALA A 614 -43.14 10.96 11.40
N VAL A 615 -42.47 11.13 10.25
CA VAL A 615 -41.35 12.05 10.07
C VAL A 615 -41.54 12.91 8.80
N GLY A 616 -41.09 14.16 8.85
CA GLY A 616 -41.12 15.05 7.68
C GLY A 616 -39.89 14.87 6.79
N VAL A 617 -40.07 14.83 5.47
CA VAL A 617 -39.00 14.82 4.47
C VAL A 617 -39.10 16.09 3.62
N GLN A 618 -37.97 16.77 3.37
CA GLN A 618 -37.94 18.01 2.59
C GLN A 618 -36.70 18.09 1.69
N ALA A 619 -36.88 18.60 0.48
CA ALA A 619 -35.78 19.00 -0.41
C ALA A 619 -35.59 20.53 -0.36
N LYS A 620 -34.35 21.01 -0.33
CA LYS A 620 -34.00 22.44 -0.48
C LYS A 620 -32.98 22.61 -1.60
N ALA A 621 -33.18 23.56 -2.50
CA ALA A 621 -32.30 23.80 -3.64
C ALA A 621 -31.58 25.13 -3.48
N LEU A 622 -30.26 25.15 -3.73
CA LEU A 622 -29.50 26.40 -3.91
C LEU A 622 -29.24 26.63 -5.40
N ASP A 623 -29.31 27.88 -5.85
CA ASP A 623 -28.77 28.31 -7.15
C ASP A 623 -27.26 28.61 -7.06
N LEU A 624 -26.67 29.13 -8.15
CA LEU A 624 -25.27 29.61 -8.20
C LEU A 624 -25.07 31.01 -7.58
N SER A 625 -26.15 31.74 -7.30
CA SER A 625 -26.14 33.07 -6.67
C SER A 625 -26.29 33.01 -5.13
N GLY A 626 -26.62 31.85 -4.57
CA GLY A 626 -26.81 31.60 -3.14
C GLY A 626 -28.25 31.72 -2.63
N ASN A 627 -29.26 31.90 -3.50
CA ASN A 627 -30.66 31.90 -3.11
C ASN A 627 -31.13 30.48 -2.77
N LEU A 628 -32.06 30.35 -1.81
CA LEU A 628 -32.49 29.06 -1.25
C LEU A 628 -33.98 28.83 -1.45
N GLY A 629 -34.31 27.86 -2.30
CA GLY A 629 -35.65 27.29 -2.45
C GLY A 629 -35.89 26.12 -1.51
N ALA A 630 -37.14 25.88 -1.12
CA ALA A 630 -37.54 24.73 -0.30
C ALA A 630 -38.86 24.11 -0.78
N SER A 631 -38.94 22.79 -0.80
CA SER A 631 -40.15 22.06 -1.16
C SER A 631 -41.18 22.12 -0.03
N THR A 632 -42.42 21.71 -0.33
CA THR A 632 -43.32 21.21 0.70
C THR A 632 -42.66 20.06 1.46
N VAL A 633 -42.96 19.95 2.75
CA VAL A 633 -42.58 18.79 3.57
C VAL A 633 -43.57 17.67 3.27
N HIS A 634 -43.09 16.47 2.93
CA HIS A 634 -43.91 15.26 2.90
C HIS A 634 -43.82 14.57 4.26
N THR A 635 -44.95 14.25 4.89
CA THR A 635 -44.98 13.44 6.11
C THR A 635 -45.04 11.97 5.71
N VAL A 636 -43.98 11.21 6.02
CA VAL A 636 -43.93 9.76 5.80
C VAL A 636 -43.97 9.02 7.14
N THR A 637 -44.46 7.79 7.13
CA THR A 637 -44.45 6.90 8.30
C THR A 637 -43.29 5.92 8.18
N VAL A 638 -42.28 6.05 9.04
CA VAL A 638 -41.25 5.03 9.22
C VAL A 638 -41.90 3.82 9.89
N SER A 639 -41.77 2.65 9.27
CA SER A 639 -42.27 1.38 9.81
C SER A 639 -41.28 0.26 9.52
N ASN A 640 -40.23 0.17 10.33
CA ASN A 640 -39.11 -0.75 10.08
C ASN A 640 -39.48 -2.23 10.32
N TYR A 641 -40.59 -2.52 11.01
CA TYR A 641 -41.09 -3.88 11.25
C TYR A 641 -41.88 -4.49 10.08
N SER A 642 -42.14 -3.74 9.00
CA SER A 642 -43.06 -4.11 7.90
C SER A 642 -42.64 -5.30 6.99
N LEU A 643 -41.60 -6.05 7.36
CA LEU A 643 -41.20 -7.32 6.74
C LEU A 643 -41.33 -8.54 7.67
N ASP A 644 -41.60 -8.34 8.96
CA ASP A 644 -41.76 -9.45 9.88
C ASP A 644 -43.09 -10.18 9.62
N THR A 645 -43.01 -11.50 9.50
CA THR A 645 -44.14 -12.40 9.26
C THR A 645 -44.13 -13.60 10.22
N THR A 646 -43.24 -13.59 11.21
CA THR A 646 -43.05 -14.63 12.20
C THR A 646 -43.88 -14.28 13.43
N PRO A 647 -44.88 -15.08 13.84
CA PRO A 647 -45.59 -14.82 15.08
C PRO A 647 -44.70 -15.06 16.32
N PRO A 648 -44.98 -14.34 17.43
CA PRO A 648 -44.29 -14.57 18.71
C PRO A 648 -44.58 -15.98 19.25
N THR A 649 -43.85 -16.37 20.31
CA THR A 649 -44.09 -17.64 21.02
C THR A 649 -44.18 -17.44 22.52
N THR A 650 -45.28 -17.89 23.14
CA THR A 650 -45.53 -17.79 24.58
C THR A 650 -45.56 -19.15 25.27
N THR A 651 -44.91 -19.22 26.43
CA THR A 651 -44.93 -20.37 27.34
C THR A 651 -45.56 -20.01 28.68
N ALA A 652 -46.14 -21.00 29.36
CA ALA A 652 -46.74 -20.84 30.69
C ALA A 652 -46.09 -21.75 31.72
N THR A 653 -45.92 -21.22 32.94
CA THR A 653 -45.48 -21.97 34.12
C THR A 653 -46.45 -21.80 35.27
N CYS A 654 -46.59 -22.86 36.06
CA CYS A 654 -47.46 -22.98 37.22
C CYS A 654 -46.55 -23.26 38.43
N ASP A 655 -46.53 -22.34 39.41
CA ASP A 655 -45.56 -22.31 40.53
C ASP A 655 -44.09 -22.43 40.08
N GLY A 656 -43.76 -21.88 38.91
CA GLY A 656 -42.41 -21.94 38.32
C GLY A 656 -42.03 -23.31 37.73
N GLN A 657 -42.98 -24.21 37.52
CA GLN A 657 -42.81 -25.48 36.80
C GLN A 657 -43.72 -25.52 35.56
N ALA A 658 -43.54 -26.50 34.67
CA ALA A 658 -44.48 -26.69 33.56
C ALA A 658 -45.90 -26.96 34.09
N CYS A 659 -46.90 -26.30 33.51
CA CYS A 659 -48.31 -26.47 33.91
C CYS A 659 -48.82 -27.88 33.58
N ALA A 660 -48.76 -28.78 34.57
CA ALA A 660 -49.38 -30.08 34.52
C ALA A 660 -50.75 -30.04 35.23
N GLY A 661 -51.78 -30.58 34.59
CA GLY A 661 -53.12 -30.63 35.17
C GLY A 661 -53.18 -31.49 36.44
N GLY A 662 -54.01 -31.08 37.40
CA GLY A 662 -54.21 -31.72 38.69
C GLY A 662 -54.86 -30.75 39.67
N TRP A 663 -55.36 -31.27 40.79
CA TRP A 663 -55.99 -30.48 41.84
C TRP A 663 -54.97 -29.93 42.85
N HIS A 664 -55.19 -28.68 43.29
CA HIS A 664 -54.36 -28.02 44.30
C HIS A 664 -55.23 -27.46 45.43
N ASN A 665 -54.80 -27.65 46.68
CA ASN A 665 -55.41 -27.10 47.91
C ASN A 665 -54.88 -25.71 48.31
N ARG A 666 -54.32 -24.98 47.36
CA ARG A 666 -53.78 -23.63 47.53
C ARG A 666 -53.80 -22.89 46.19
N PRO A 667 -53.76 -21.55 46.18
CA PRO A 667 -53.56 -20.80 44.95
C PRO A 667 -52.32 -21.26 44.18
N VAL A 668 -52.44 -21.27 42.85
CA VAL A 668 -51.35 -21.62 41.92
C VAL A 668 -50.92 -20.37 41.17
N LYS A 669 -49.62 -20.06 41.21
CA LYS A 669 -49.05 -18.88 40.56
C LYS A 669 -48.76 -19.16 39.10
N ILE A 670 -49.47 -18.49 38.20
CA ILE A 670 -49.27 -18.56 36.76
C ILE A 670 -48.30 -17.47 36.33
N ALA A 671 -47.25 -17.83 35.58
CA ALA A 671 -46.37 -16.90 34.89
C ALA A 671 -46.28 -17.25 33.41
N LEU A 672 -46.51 -16.26 32.55
CA LEU A 672 -46.32 -16.34 31.10
C LEU A 672 -44.96 -15.74 30.72
N SER A 673 -44.35 -16.27 29.66
CA SER A 673 -43.10 -15.77 29.10
C SER A 673 -43.17 -15.86 27.58
N SER A 674 -43.10 -14.71 26.91
CA SER A 674 -43.26 -14.54 25.47
C SER A 674 -41.95 -14.08 24.84
N ALA A 675 -41.63 -14.59 23.66
CA ALA A 675 -40.45 -14.18 22.91
C ALA A 675 -40.75 -14.11 21.41
N ASP A 676 -40.15 -13.13 20.75
CA ASP A 676 -40.09 -12.97 19.31
C ASP A 676 -38.67 -12.50 18.94
N ALA A 677 -38.18 -12.86 17.76
CA ALA A 677 -36.79 -12.63 17.35
C ALA A 677 -36.62 -11.53 16.29
N GLU A 678 -37.70 -11.04 15.69
CA GLU A 678 -37.70 -10.12 14.56
C GLU A 678 -38.25 -8.74 14.97
N SER A 679 -39.57 -8.58 15.14
CA SER A 679 -40.17 -7.31 15.55
C SER A 679 -40.29 -7.14 17.07
N GLY A 680 -40.29 -8.23 17.84
CA GLY A 680 -40.41 -8.22 19.30
C GLY A 680 -41.87 -8.18 19.79
N VAL A 681 -42.11 -8.65 21.02
CA VAL A 681 -43.48 -8.83 21.55
C VAL A 681 -44.13 -7.50 21.98
N ASP A 682 -45.21 -7.09 21.33
CA ASP A 682 -46.01 -5.91 21.68
C ASP A 682 -46.93 -6.17 22.88
N LYS A 683 -47.70 -7.27 22.86
CA LYS A 683 -48.62 -7.60 23.96
C LYS A 683 -48.84 -9.10 24.12
N THR A 684 -49.05 -9.54 25.36
CA THR A 684 -49.56 -10.88 25.68
C THR A 684 -50.85 -10.72 26.47
N VAL A 685 -51.91 -11.42 26.08
CA VAL A 685 -53.26 -11.29 26.66
C VAL A 685 -53.77 -12.67 27.07
N TYR A 686 -54.42 -12.75 28.23
CA TYR A 686 -54.98 -13.99 28.74
C TYR A 686 -56.44 -13.84 29.22
N THR A 687 -57.15 -14.96 29.31
CA THR A 687 -58.46 -15.10 29.95
C THR A 687 -58.42 -16.28 30.93
N LEU A 688 -59.40 -16.33 31.84
CA LEU A 688 -59.54 -17.40 32.84
C LEU A 688 -60.83 -18.23 32.68
N ASP A 689 -61.70 -17.82 31.76
CA ASP A 689 -63.00 -18.43 31.46
C ASP A 689 -62.96 -19.40 30.26
N GLY A 690 -61.78 -19.58 29.64
CA GLY A 690 -61.61 -20.39 28.44
C GLY A 690 -61.89 -19.68 27.11
N THR A 691 -62.28 -18.40 27.11
CA THR A 691 -62.51 -17.64 25.87
C THR A 691 -61.19 -17.24 25.20
N ALA A 692 -61.12 -17.30 23.87
CA ALA A 692 -59.90 -16.93 23.14
C ALA A 692 -59.60 -15.42 23.30
N PRO A 693 -58.40 -15.02 23.76
CA PRO A 693 -58.02 -13.61 23.84
C PRO A 693 -57.99 -12.93 22.46
N THR A 694 -58.31 -11.65 22.46
CA THR A 694 -58.08 -10.74 21.33
C THR A 694 -57.43 -9.46 21.87
N GLN A 695 -56.90 -8.59 20.99
CA GLN A 695 -56.34 -7.31 21.43
C GLN A 695 -57.32 -6.42 22.23
N ALA A 696 -58.64 -6.67 22.12
CA ALA A 696 -59.69 -5.93 22.82
C ALA A 696 -60.47 -6.76 23.88
N HIS A 697 -60.15 -8.05 24.06
CA HIS A 697 -60.86 -8.94 25.00
C HIS A 697 -59.88 -9.87 25.73
N GLY A 698 -59.87 -9.74 27.06
CA GLY A 698 -58.94 -10.42 27.97
C GLY A 698 -58.14 -9.44 28.82
N THR A 699 -57.25 -9.98 29.65
CA THR A 699 -56.36 -9.22 30.54
C THR A 699 -54.96 -9.20 29.94
N VAL A 700 -54.36 -8.02 29.79
CA VAL A 700 -52.95 -7.90 29.38
C VAL A 700 -52.05 -8.43 30.50
N TYR A 701 -51.15 -9.36 30.16
CA TYR A 701 -50.19 -9.92 31.10
C TYR A 701 -49.06 -8.93 31.38
N THR A 702 -48.97 -8.47 32.62
CA THR A 702 -47.94 -7.52 33.10
C THR A 702 -47.09 -8.08 34.23
N ALA A 703 -47.57 -9.11 34.93
CA ALA A 703 -46.86 -9.82 36.00
C ALA A 703 -47.53 -11.19 36.26
N PRO A 704 -46.82 -12.15 36.90
CA PRO A 704 -47.42 -13.39 37.36
C PRO A 704 -48.62 -13.19 38.28
N PHE A 705 -49.68 -13.98 38.10
CA PHE A 705 -50.94 -13.87 38.82
C PHE A 705 -51.32 -15.19 39.51
N ASP A 706 -52.15 -15.12 40.55
CA ASP A 706 -52.61 -16.31 41.29
C ASP A 706 -54.00 -16.76 40.83
N VAL A 707 -54.16 -18.08 40.66
CA VAL A 707 -55.45 -18.73 40.40
C VAL A 707 -55.91 -19.40 41.69
N GLU A 708 -57.01 -18.91 42.27
CA GLU A 708 -57.55 -19.34 43.58
C GLU A 708 -58.73 -20.33 43.49
N GLY A 709 -59.21 -20.61 42.28
CA GLY A 709 -60.29 -21.57 42.01
C GLY A 709 -60.13 -22.13 40.60
N THR A 710 -60.85 -23.21 40.29
CA THR A 710 -60.71 -23.89 38.98
C THR A 710 -61.00 -22.95 37.81
N ALA A 711 -60.01 -22.76 36.93
CA ALA A 711 -60.04 -21.81 35.82
C ALA A 711 -59.43 -22.43 34.55
N THR A 712 -59.84 -21.92 33.38
CA THR A 712 -59.25 -22.31 32.09
C THR A 712 -58.45 -21.14 31.54
N VAL A 713 -57.13 -21.20 31.77
CA VAL A 713 -56.18 -20.17 31.35
C VAL A 713 -55.99 -20.31 29.84
N THR A 714 -56.35 -19.27 29.10
CA THR A 714 -56.17 -19.20 27.64
C THR A 714 -55.36 -17.96 27.32
N PHE A 715 -54.30 -18.06 26.53
CA PHE A 715 -53.40 -16.92 26.25
C PHE A 715 -52.97 -16.87 24.78
N ARG A 716 -52.65 -15.65 24.34
CA ARG A 716 -52.04 -15.32 23.04
C ARG A 716 -51.14 -14.09 23.16
N ALA A 717 -50.14 -13.99 22.31
CA ALA A 717 -49.30 -12.83 22.08
C ALA A 717 -49.40 -12.26 20.64
N TRP A 718 -49.07 -10.98 20.54
CA TRP A 718 -48.85 -10.23 19.29
C TRP A 718 -47.46 -9.60 19.35
N ASP A 719 -46.80 -9.52 18.20
CA ASP A 719 -45.55 -8.78 18.02
C ASP A 719 -45.80 -7.32 17.60
N HIS A 720 -44.74 -6.56 17.32
CA HIS A 720 -44.83 -5.18 16.84
C HIS A 720 -45.19 -5.07 15.34
N ALA A 721 -45.26 -6.18 14.60
CA ALA A 721 -45.74 -6.29 13.22
C ALA A 721 -47.21 -6.76 13.10
N ASP A 722 -47.93 -6.89 14.23
CA ASP A 722 -49.30 -7.42 14.36
C ASP A 722 -49.46 -8.92 14.02
N ASN A 723 -48.36 -9.69 13.89
CA ASN A 723 -48.44 -11.15 13.77
C ASN A 723 -48.96 -11.77 15.08
N LEU A 724 -49.77 -12.82 14.96
CA LEU A 724 -50.52 -13.42 16.07
C LEU A 724 -50.16 -14.91 16.23
N GLU A 725 -49.75 -15.30 17.44
CA GLU A 725 -49.45 -16.70 17.75
C GLU A 725 -50.69 -17.61 17.80
N GLU A 726 -50.46 -18.92 17.84
CA GLU A 726 -51.52 -19.91 18.06
C GLU A 726 -52.15 -19.79 19.46
N THR A 727 -53.33 -20.38 19.64
CA THR A 727 -54.03 -20.28 20.94
C THR A 727 -53.50 -21.32 21.90
N HIS A 728 -52.87 -20.87 22.98
CA HIS A 728 -52.46 -21.74 24.06
C HIS A 728 -53.54 -21.78 25.16
N GLN A 729 -53.82 -22.98 25.68
CA GLN A 729 -54.86 -23.19 26.70
C GLN A 729 -54.50 -24.33 27.64
N PHE A 730 -54.79 -24.17 28.94
CA PHE A 730 -54.77 -25.24 29.92
C PHE A 730 -55.80 -24.99 31.04
N THR A 731 -56.27 -26.06 31.67
CA THR A 731 -57.14 -25.98 32.85
C THR A 731 -56.31 -26.11 34.12
N GLN A 732 -56.38 -25.13 35.00
CA GLN A 732 -55.81 -25.19 36.34
C GLN A 732 -56.93 -25.51 37.33
N GLN A 733 -56.83 -26.64 38.04
CA GLN A 733 -57.82 -27.04 39.03
C GLN A 733 -57.33 -26.62 40.42
N VAL A 734 -58.17 -25.87 41.13
CA VAL A 734 -57.89 -25.39 42.50
C VAL A 734 -59.18 -25.51 43.30
N ASP A 735 -59.06 -26.05 44.50
CA ASP A 735 -60.11 -26.12 45.49
C ASP A 735 -59.55 -25.77 46.87
N LEU A 736 -60.07 -24.70 47.46
CA LEU A 736 -59.64 -24.19 48.77
C LEU A 736 -60.64 -24.51 49.88
N VAL A 737 -61.72 -25.26 49.57
CA VAL A 737 -62.81 -25.54 50.50
C VAL A 737 -62.63 -26.95 51.07
N PRO A 738 -62.42 -27.11 52.39
CA PRO A 738 -62.30 -28.44 52.98
C PRO A 738 -63.61 -29.24 52.94
N PRO A 739 -63.54 -30.57 52.76
CA PRO A 739 -64.72 -31.43 52.69
C PRO A 739 -65.48 -31.46 54.02
N THR A 740 -66.76 -31.82 54.00
CA THR A 740 -67.51 -32.06 55.24
C THR A 740 -67.23 -33.45 55.83
N ALA A 741 -67.29 -33.58 57.16
CA ALA A 741 -67.01 -34.84 57.85
C ALA A 741 -67.91 -35.09 59.08
N ARG A 742 -68.84 -36.06 58.98
CA ARG A 742 -69.64 -36.56 60.11
C ARG A 742 -69.53 -38.07 60.23
N LEU A 743 -69.24 -38.58 61.44
CA LEU A 743 -69.53 -39.97 61.79
C LEU A 743 -71.05 -40.09 61.99
N SER A 744 -71.70 -40.98 61.25
CA SER A 744 -73.17 -41.11 61.19
C SER A 744 -73.71 -42.39 61.81
N GLU A 745 -72.92 -43.45 61.84
CA GLU A 745 -73.20 -44.67 62.61
C GLU A 745 -71.88 -45.15 63.26
N PRO A 746 -71.89 -45.61 64.52
CA PRO A 746 -73.00 -45.52 65.48
C PRO A 746 -73.20 -44.09 65.99
N GLU A 747 -74.37 -43.82 66.58
CA GLU A 747 -74.65 -42.55 67.27
C GLU A 747 -73.84 -42.45 68.59
N PRO A 748 -73.62 -41.24 69.14
CA PRO A 748 -72.89 -41.04 70.39
C PRO A 748 -73.44 -41.86 71.57
N GLU A 749 -72.53 -42.35 72.40
CA GLU A 749 -72.78 -43.20 73.58
C GLU A 749 -73.44 -44.57 73.26
N ALA A 750 -73.52 -44.97 71.99
CA ALA A 750 -74.04 -46.28 71.63
C ALA A 750 -73.24 -47.42 72.26
N HIS A 751 -73.93 -48.34 72.93
CA HIS A 751 -73.38 -49.62 73.36
C HIS A 751 -73.34 -50.59 72.17
N VAL A 752 -72.15 -51.07 71.82
CA VAL A 752 -71.91 -51.88 70.61
C VAL A 752 -71.29 -53.23 70.94
N THR A 753 -71.56 -54.23 70.11
CA THR A 753 -71.02 -55.60 70.23
C THR A 753 -70.25 -55.97 68.98
N ASN A 754 -69.30 -56.91 69.09
CA ASN A 754 -68.42 -57.28 67.98
C ASN A 754 -69.20 -58.01 66.87
N PRO A 755 -69.13 -57.60 65.58
CA PRO A 755 -68.45 -56.41 65.02
C PRO A 755 -69.38 -55.23 64.78
N VAL A 756 -68.84 -54.02 64.91
CA VAL A 756 -69.55 -52.77 64.61
C VAL A 756 -69.09 -52.16 63.29
N TYR A 757 -70.01 -51.52 62.56
CA TYR A 757 -69.68 -50.75 61.37
C TYR A 757 -69.68 -49.26 61.69
N LEU A 758 -68.52 -48.63 61.50
CA LEU A 758 -68.39 -47.18 61.49
C LEU A 758 -68.80 -46.67 60.11
N ARG A 759 -69.71 -45.69 60.06
CA ARG A 759 -70.18 -45.06 58.82
C ARG A 759 -69.85 -43.58 58.85
N ALA A 760 -69.32 -43.10 57.72
CA ALA A 760 -69.04 -41.69 57.50
C ALA A 760 -70.03 -41.12 56.47
N ASP A 761 -70.68 -40.02 56.85
CA ASP A 761 -71.38 -39.14 55.92
C ASP A 761 -70.44 -37.96 55.63
N VAL A 762 -70.03 -37.85 54.38
CA VAL A 762 -69.02 -36.90 53.89
C VAL A 762 -69.47 -36.37 52.55
N ASP A 763 -69.24 -35.09 52.30
CA ASP A 763 -69.65 -34.41 51.07
C ASP A 763 -68.66 -33.31 50.72
N ASP A 764 -68.42 -33.12 49.44
CA ASP A 764 -67.55 -32.11 48.86
C ASP A 764 -67.96 -31.79 47.42
N ALA A 765 -67.75 -30.55 46.98
CA ALA A 765 -68.18 -30.07 45.67
C ALA A 765 -67.36 -30.64 44.51
N ASN A 766 -66.08 -30.97 44.73
CA ASN A 766 -65.14 -31.44 43.71
C ASN A 766 -64.82 -32.94 43.86
N GLY A 767 -65.01 -33.49 45.05
CA GLY A 767 -65.12 -34.91 45.33
C GLY A 767 -64.20 -35.40 46.44
N ILE A 768 -64.59 -36.51 47.07
CA ILE A 768 -63.82 -37.13 48.16
C ILE A 768 -62.76 -38.08 47.61
N SER A 769 -61.47 -37.83 47.94
CA SER A 769 -60.36 -38.75 47.70
C SER A 769 -60.42 -39.93 48.66
N ARG A 770 -60.55 -39.66 49.96
CA ARG A 770 -60.41 -40.69 51.00
C ARG A 770 -61.06 -40.31 52.33
N VAL A 771 -61.64 -41.30 53.01
CA VAL A 771 -62.04 -41.22 54.42
C VAL A 771 -61.18 -42.17 55.24
N TYR A 772 -60.57 -41.65 56.30
CA TYR A 772 -59.74 -42.36 57.28
C TYR A 772 -60.52 -42.53 58.59
N PHE A 773 -60.44 -43.70 59.22
CA PHE A 773 -61.17 -44.05 60.45
C PHE A 773 -60.20 -44.26 61.62
N PHE A 774 -60.53 -43.71 62.79
CA PHE A 774 -59.71 -43.77 64.00
C PHE A 774 -60.54 -44.15 65.23
N VAL A 775 -59.93 -44.89 66.16
CA VAL A 775 -60.46 -45.19 67.50
C VAL A 775 -59.35 -44.92 68.51
N ASP A 776 -59.59 -44.07 69.50
CA ASP A 776 -58.59 -43.59 70.47
C ASP A 776 -57.29 -43.13 69.79
N ASP A 777 -57.47 -42.29 68.76
CA ASP A 777 -56.45 -41.81 67.81
C ASP A 777 -55.64 -42.90 67.07
N THR A 778 -55.94 -44.18 67.29
CA THR A 778 -55.36 -45.31 66.56
C THR A 778 -56.04 -45.45 65.20
N TYR A 779 -55.26 -45.37 64.13
CA TYR A 779 -55.74 -45.54 62.76
C TYR A 779 -56.20 -46.97 62.49
N LEU A 780 -57.47 -47.15 62.14
CA LEU A 780 -58.02 -48.47 61.76
C LEU A 780 -57.83 -48.78 60.28
N GLY A 781 -57.96 -47.76 59.42
CA GLY A 781 -57.96 -47.93 57.97
C GLY A 781 -58.75 -46.85 57.22
N SER A 782 -58.84 -46.99 55.90
CA SER A 782 -59.49 -45.99 55.04
C SER A 782 -60.33 -46.58 53.90
N ARG A 783 -61.13 -45.70 53.28
CA ARG A 783 -62.03 -45.98 52.15
C ARG A 783 -61.94 -44.86 51.12
N THR A 784 -61.96 -45.23 49.84
CA THR A 784 -61.93 -44.31 48.69
C THR A 784 -63.14 -44.52 47.77
N ILE A 785 -64.14 -45.28 48.23
CA ILE A 785 -65.36 -45.64 47.47
C ILE A 785 -66.54 -45.59 48.45
N THR A 786 -67.66 -45.00 47.99
CA THR A 786 -68.92 -44.93 48.73
C THR A 786 -69.68 -46.28 48.71
N PRO A 787 -70.36 -46.71 49.78
CA PRO A 787 -70.51 -46.02 51.07
C PRO A 787 -69.25 -46.14 51.94
N TYR A 788 -68.81 -45.02 52.52
CA TYR A 788 -67.65 -44.95 53.39
C TYR A 788 -67.92 -45.65 54.73
N ARG A 789 -67.63 -46.95 54.78
CA ARG A 789 -67.86 -47.79 55.97
C ARG A 789 -66.60 -48.58 56.34
N TRP A 790 -66.29 -48.59 57.64
CA TRP A 790 -65.23 -49.42 58.21
C TRP A 790 -65.82 -50.45 59.18
N LYS A 791 -65.34 -51.70 59.11
CA LYS A 791 -65.72 -52.75 60.06
C LYS A 791 -64.72 -52.73 61.22
N TRP A 792 -65.14 -52.24 62.38
CA TRP A 792 -64.34 -52.25 63.60
C TRP A 792 -64.62 -53.56 64.36
N ASP A 793 -63.55 -54.32 64.57
CA ASP A 793 -63.54 -55.48 65.47
C ASP A 793 -63.26 -54.98 66.89
N THR A 794 -64.27 -55.06 67.76
CA THR A 794 -64.17 -54.53 69.13
C THR A 794 -63.49 -55.51 70.09
N SER A 795 -63.20 -56.76 69.68
CA SER A 795 -62.63 -57.77 70.57
C SER A 795 -61.18 -57.52 71.00
N GLY A 796 -60.49 -56.62 70.31
CA GLY A 796 -59.13 -56.17 70.64
C GLY A 796 -59.06 -54.96 71.58
N PHE A 797 -60.19 -54.46 72.08
CA PHE A 797 -60.29 -53.25 72.90
C PHE A 797 -60.82 -53.62 74.30
N GLU A 798 -60.41 -52.88 75.34
CA GLU A 798 -60.96 -53.06 76.70
C GLU A 798 -62.45 -52.68 76.74
N ALA A 799 -63.21 -53.22 77.71
CA ALA A 799 -64.61 -52.82 77.87
C ALA A 799 -64.69 -51.41 78.48
N GLY A 800 -65.20 -50.44 77.72
CA GLY A 800 -65.21 -49.03 78.12
C GLY A 800 -65.71 -48.08 77.04
N SER A 801 -65.53 -46.78 77.27
CA SER A 801 -65.85 -45.74 76.29
C SER A 801 -64.62 -45.43 75.44
N HIS A 802 -64.75 -45.59 74.12
CA HIS A 802 -63.71 -45.30 73.13
C HIS A 802 -64.09 -44.09 72.29
N THR A 803 -63.11 -43.29 71.90
CA THR A 803 -63.30 -42.09 71.08
C THR A 803 -63.13 -42.41 69.60
N VAL A 804 -64.21 -42.34 68.83
CA VAL A 804 -64.21 -42.61 67.39
C VAL A 804 -64.21 -41.29 66.62
N ARG A 805 -63.31 -41.13 65.64
CA ARG A 805 -63.35 -40.00 64.71
C ARG A 805 -62.98 -40.42 63.29
N ILE A 806 -63.41 -39.61 62.33
CA ILE A 806 -62.99 -39.74 60.92
C ILE A 806 -62.19 -38.52 60.50
N VAL A 807 -61.31 -38.71 59.51
CA VAL A 807 -60.73 -37.61 58.73
C VAL A 807 -61.11 -37.83 57.27
N THR A 808 -61.66 -36.80 56.66
CA THR A 808 -62.00 -36.78 55.23
C THR A 808 -60.94 -35.98 54.48
N GLU A 809 -60.55 -36.45 53.30
CA GLU A 809 -59.67 -35.80 52.34
C GLU A 809 -60.38 -35.71 50.99
N ASP A 810 -60.40 -34.53 50.37
CA ASP A 810 -60.94 -34.30 49.03
C ASP A 810 -59.91 -34.59 47.92
N VAL A 811 -60.29 -34.40 46.66
CA VAL A 811 -59.41 -34.59 45.49
C VAL A 811 -58.25 -33.60 45.40
N ALA A 812 -58.32 -32.44 46.07
CA ALA A 812 -57.26 -31.44 46.15
C ALA A 812 -56.31 -31.63 47.34
N GLY A 813 -56.68 -32.48 48.30
CA GLY A 813 -55.95 -32.74 49.53
C GLY A 813 -56.30 -31.79 50.67
N ASN A 814 -57.41 -31.04 50.63
CA ASN A 814 -57.92 -30.42 51.86
C ASN A 814 -58.44 -31.51 52.80
N ARG A 815 -58.38 -31.26 54.12
CA ARG A 815 -58.77 -32.25 55.12
C ARG A 815 -59.62 -31.66 56.23
N THR A 816 -60.62 -32.44 56.63
CA THR A 816 -61.50 -32.13 57.77
C THR A 816 -61.57 -33.34 58.70
N SER A 817 -61.32 -33.13 60.00
CA SER A 817 -61.63 -34.14 61.02
C SER A 817 -63.07 -33.95 61.50
N SER A 818 -63.82 -35.03 61.67
CA SER A 818 -65.05 -34.96 62.45
C SER A 818 -64.74 -34.63 63.91
N ALA A 819 -65.76 -34.21 64.65
CA ALA A 819 -65.75 -34.33 66.11
C ALA A 819 -65.52 -35.80 66.52
N SER A 820 -64.86 -36.00 67.66
CA SER A 820 -64.74 -37.32 68.28
C SER A 820 -66.04 -37.70 68.97
N VAL A 821 -66.52 -38.92 68.70
CA VAL A 821 -67.76 -39.48 69.22
C VAL A 821 -67.43 -40.60 70.21
N PRO A 822 -67.90 -40.55 71.48
CA PRO A 822 -67.71 -41.65 72.41
C PRO A 822 -68.63 -42.82 72.03
N ILE A 823 -68.09 -44.04 71.98
CA ILE A 823 -68.80 -45.29 71.69
C ILE A 823 -68.41 -46.32 72.75
N VAL A 824 -69.39 -47.06 73.31
CA VAL A 824 -69.16 -47.95 74.45
C VAL A 824 -69.09 -49.41 74.02
N THR A 825 -67.97 -50.07 74.30
CA THR A 825 -67.79 -51.53 74.16
C THR A 825 -68.27 -52.25 75.42
N GLY A 826 -68.72 -53.50 75.28
CA GLY A 826 -69.24 -54.33 76.38
C GLY A 826 -68.85 -55.80 76.26
#